data_AF-A0A2Z5FUW2-F1
#
_entry.id   AF-A0A2Z5FUW2-F1
#
_cell.length_a   1.000
_cell.length_b   1.000
_cell.length_c   1.000
_cell.angle_alpha   90.00
_cell.angle_beta   90.00
_cell.angle_gamma   90.00
#
_symmetry.space_group_name_H-M   'P 1'
#
loop_
_entity.id
_entity.type
_entity.pdbx_description
1 polymer ?
#
loop_
_entity_poly.entity_id
_entity_poly.type
_entity_poly.pdbx_seq_one_letter_code
_entity_poly.pdbx_strand_id
1 'polypeptide(L)'
;MNPIPSPVGDCSAATLEWPRFLELLAGYSHSLVGRQWAVALQPSTDVEWLRREHALVGEMRRLLAQHLSIALGSLFDPTTLLDKSRIEGAALEPEEIRDVLNLVDDVTAWQAVMETPPVALDGELPELTSLSAPLMDSDLRPLVQSLRSRMLPDGSLADNASPNLNRIRREIERQQRQIEQSLRQTMRRLSEGGGVQDELITIRGERFVIPIKTESKRRIPGVVHGASSSGQTVYIEPLETIEQNNELVRLYEEEQAEIHRIFLAMTRQIGLQSRVIGEGAAILTVVESLVIRGRFADDFQCIRPRFGDPAELLELRLVQARHPLLETRLRKAGGSIVPISIQLTSDERQLIISGPNTGGKTVGLKTTGLLGIMAQAGIPVPAEEAVFPLFHEFLADIGDSQSIEQNLSTFSAHIVNLNRIAGLAGPDSLVLLDELGSATDPEEGAALAVAIAEHFLHTRAWCLISTHHTSLKVYAANTPGVINAAVGFNEQTLAPTYELRQGVPGASAGINIAGRLGLNSEIIDSARSRLNTQTQDIGRFLDQLHAQLESITSERAALRIREQEVAREKNRLEVEGLKEWRTKVRDMEVKLQSLLKDFEYQMRETVRAVDDRAAQQKLSKDAERRIAKLRREFSEQFNSSVVAAHTGADRGDSHAQPHIVKHVAAGDSVKLKSLGKTAVVQRQVDDNIFEVAIGLMKMRVNREDIAEVVRNPQTSQPTMSPLQAARKRGVSISVAEPDENMNWELNVIGRNVDEATDEVQKFLDRAFLAGLPRVRIVHGTGMGILRKALRAYLQRHPQVATVSEPPHNEGGAGATVAELKL
;
A
#
# COMPACT_ATOMS: atom_id res chain seq x y z
N MET A 1 20.49 19.77 -9.46
CA MET A 1 19.38 18.81 -9.28
C MET A 1 18.54 18.79 -10.54
N ASN A 2 18.14 17.62 -11.03
CA ASN A 2 17.17 17.57 -12.13
C ASN A 2 15.81 18.08 -11.62
N PRO A 3 15.08 18.88 -12.41
CA PRO A 3 13.74 19.31 -12.03
C PRO A 3 12.83 18.09 -11.89
N ILE A 4 11.97 18.12 -10.88
CA ILE A 4 10.98 17.06 -10.65
C ILE A 4 9.98 17.13 -11.81
N PRO A 5 9.74 16.02 -12.53
CA PRO A 5 8.80 16.01 -13.65
C PRO A 5 7.38 16.19 -13.13
N SER A 6 6.55 16.92 -13.88
CA SER A 6 5.11 17.09 -13.61
C SER A 6 4.80 17.33 -12.12
N PRO A 7 5.28 18.43 -11.51
CA PRO A 7 5.00 18.71 -10.12
C PRO A 7 3.49 18.84 -9.89
N VAL A 8 3.02 18.38 -8.73
CA VAL A 8 1.63 18.57 -8.30
C VAL A 8 1.25 20.04 -8.39
N GLY A 9 0.06 20.34 -8.93
CA GLY A 9 -0.38 21.70 -9.23
C GLY A 9 -0.58 22.55 -7.99
N ASP A 10 -1.62 22.24 -7.20
CA ASP A 10 -1.91 22.92 -5.93
C ASP A 10 -1.70 21.96 -4.76
N CYS A 11 -0.88 22.37 -3.80
CA CYS A 11 -0.58 21.58 -2.62
C CYS A 11 -0.62 22.47 -1.38
N SER A 12 -1.51 22.14 -0.45
CA SER A 12 -1.66 22.79 0.86
C SER A 12 -0.53 22.37 1.81
N ALA A 13 0.71 22.49 1.36
CA ALA A 13 1.92 21.96 1.97
C ALA A 13 2.14 22.45 3.41
N ALA A 14 1.92 23.75 3.68
CA ALA A 14 2.06 24.30 5.01
C ALA A 14 1.02 23.73 5.99
N THR A 15 -0.24 23.64 5.55
CA THR A 15 -1.37 23.09 6.32
C THR A 15 -1.16 21.62 6.67
N LEU A 16 -0.60 20.84 5.74
CA LEU A 16 -0.27 19.43 5.88
C LEU A 16 1.13 19.18 6.49
N GLU A 17 1.76 20.21 7.04
CA GLU A 17 3.05 20.16 7.72
C GLU A 17 4.23 19.64 6.87
N TRP A 18 4.12 19.70 5.54
CA TRP A 18 5.17 19.25 4.61
C TRP A 18 6.52 19.93 4.85
N PRO A 19 6.64 21.27 5.01
CA PRO A 19 7.94 21.90 5.29
C PRO A 19 8.60 21.39 6.58
N ARG A 20 7.79 21.11 7.62
CA ARG A 20 8.31 20.55 8.89
C ARG A 20 8.78 19.10 8.71
N PHE A 21 8.09 18.34 7.87
CA PHE A 21 8.51 17.00 7.49
C PHE A 21 9.82 17.01 6.70
N LEU A 22 10.01 17.96 5.77
CA LEU A 22 11.28 18.10 5.04
C LEU A 22 12.46 18.43 5.96
N GLU A 23 12.26 19.23 7.01
CA GLU A 23 13.31 19.46 8.02
C GLU A 23 13.62 18.19 8.83
N LEU A 24 12.63 17.34 9.12
CA LEU A 24 12.87 16.03 9.73
C LEU A 24 13.69 15.14 8.79
N LEU A 25 13.33 15.11 7.49
CA LEU A 25 14.04 14.33 6.48
C LEU A 25 15.48 14.83 6.27
N ALA A 26 15.68 16.14 6.26
CA ALA A 26 16.99 16.79 6.19
C ALA A 26 17.91 16.41 7.37
N GLY A 27 17.35 16.00 8.51
CA GLY A 27 18.11 15.49 9.65
C GLY A 27 18.94 14.22 9.34
N TYR A 28 18.63 13.52 8.24
CA TYR A 28 19.34 12.32 7.80
C TYR A 28 20.47 12.58 6.80
N SER A 29 20.67 13.83 6.35
CA SER A 29 21.73 14.18 5.40
C SER A 29 23.11 14.22 6.06
N HIS A 30 24.17 13.91 5.31
CA HIS A 30 25.56 14.06 5.76
C HIS A 30 26.22 15.29 5.13
N SER A 31 25.70 15.76 4.00
CA SER A 31 26.23 16.91 3.27
C SER A 31 25.25 18.09 3.21
N LEU A 32 25.79 19.28 2.92
CA LEU A 32 24.97 20.47 2.66
C LEU A 32 24.10 20.31 1.41
N VAL A 33 24.61 19.60 0.40
CA VAL A 33 23.88 19.35 -0.86
C VAL A 33 22.69 18.43 -0.61
N GLY A 34 22.88 17.36 0.18
CA GLY A 34 21.82 16.46 0.60
C GLY A 34 20.74 17.17 1.42
N ARG A 35 21.13 18.08 2.32
CA ARG A 35 20.18 18.93 3.06
C ARG A 35 19.37 19.83 2.14
N GLN A 36 20.03 20.52 1.21
CA GLN A 36 19.36 21.39 0.23
C GLN A 36 18.41 20.59 -0.66
N TRP A 37 18.81 19.38 -1.08
CA TRP A 37 17.95 18.47 -1.82
C TRP A 37 16.70 18.08 -1.00
N ALA A 38 16.88 17.68 0.26
CA ALA A 38 15.78 17.26 1.11
C ALA A 38 14.75 18.38 1.31
N VAL A 39 15.19 19.63 1.50
CA VAL A 39 14.29 20.78 1.68
C VAL A 39 13.65 21.26 0.37
N ALA A 40 14.26 20.97 -0.78
CA ALA A 40 13.74 21.34 -2.10
C ALA A 40 12.78 20.30 -2.71
N LEU A 41 12.57 19.15 -2.05
CA LEU A 41 11.78 18.05 -2.58
C LEU A 41 10.28 18.41 -2.70
N GLN A 42 9.69 18.06 -3.84
CA GLN A 42 8.29 18.32 -4.18
C GLN A 42 7.60 17.03 -4.66
N PRO A 43 6.28 16.90 -4.48
CA PRO A 43 5.52 15.79 -5.04
C PRO A 43 5.35 15.92 -6.57
N SER A 44 5.29 14.79 -7.26
CA SER A 44 5.12 14.63 -8.70
C SER A 44 3.84 13.86 -9.03
N THR A 45 3.31 14.08 -10.23
CA THR A 45 2.21 13.30 -10.83
C THR A 45 2.71 12.35 -11.93
N ASP A 46 4.03 12.17 -12.11
CA ASP A 46 4.59 11.25 -13.10
C ASP A 46 4.74 9.84 -12.49
N VAL A 47 3.90 8.91 -12.93
CA VAL A 47 3.85 7.53 -12.42
C VAL A 47 5.15 6.75 -12.70
N GLU A 48 5.78 6.96 -13.85
CA GLU A 48 7.02 6.26 -14.19
C GLU A 48 8.17 6.76 -13.32
N TRP A 49 8.24 8.08 -13.13
CA TRP A 49 9.19 8.68 -12.19
C TRP A 49 8.97 8.14 -10.77
N LEU A 50 7.73 8.13 -10.27
CA LEU A 50 7.41 7.60 -8.94
C LEU A 50 7.79 6.13 -8.80
N ARG A 51 7.46 5.30 -9.79
CA ARG A 51 7.79 3.87 -9.79
C ARG A 51 9.29 3.66 -9.69
N ARG A 52 10.07 4.43 -10.46
CA ARG A 52 11.53 4.40 -10.46
C ARG A 52 12.12 4.87 -9.13
N GLU A 53 11.67 6.01 -8.60
CA GLU A 53 12.15 6.55 -7.32
C GLU A 53 11.92 5.57 -6.16
N HIS A 54 10.71 4.98 -6.07
CA HIS A 54 10.42 3.97 -5.05
C HIS A 54 11.22 2.67 -5.24
N ALA A 55 11.54 2.29 -6.47
CA ALA A 55 12.41 1.15 -6.76
C ALA A 55 13.86 1.42 -6.31
N LEU A 56 14.40 2.60 -6.67
CA LEU A 56 15.72 3.06 -6.24
C LEU A 56 15.85 3.11 -4.71
N VAL A 57 14.85 3.64 -4.00
CA VAL A 57 14.85 3.66 -2.53
C VAL A 57 14.80 2.23 -1.97
N GLY A 58 14.02 1.33 -2.57
CA GLY A 58 13.97 -0.08 -2.17
C GLY A 58 15.29 -0.83 -2.38
N GLU A 59 15.97 -0.59 -3.49
CA GLU A 59 17.32 -1.09 -3.76
C GLU A 59 18.35 -0.53 -2.76
N MET A 60 18.30 0.78 -2.51
CA MET A 60 19.19 1.42 -1.54
C MET A 60 18.99 0.88 -0.13
N ARG A 61 17.75 0.64 0.31
CA ARG A 61 17.48 0.01 1.62
C ARG A 61 18.07 -1.39 1.73
N ARG A 62 18.00 -2.20 0.67
CA ARG A 62 18.65 -3.52 0.64
C ARG A 62 20.17 -3.41 0.73
N LEU A 63 20.77 -2.42 0.07
CA LEU A 63 22.20 -2.14 0.18
C LEU A 63 22.59 -1.70 1.61
N LEU A 64 21.83 -0.79 2.21
CA LEU A 64 22.04 -0.33 3.59
C LEU A 64 21.89 -1.46 4.62
N ALA A 65 21.00 -2.42 4.39
CA ALA A 65 20.82 -3.59 5.26
C ALA A 65 22.09 -4.48 5.34
N GLN A 66 22.99 -4.41 4.35
CA GLN A 66 24.29 -5.09 4.39
C GLN A 66 25.33 -4.36 5.26
N HIS A 67 24.94 -3.30 5.97
CA HIS A 67 25.81 -2.48 6.84
C HIS A 67 26.99 -1.87 6.09
N LEU A 68 26.81 -1.61 4.79
CA LEU A 68 27.82 -0.98 3.95
C LEU A 68 27.93 0.51 4.28
N SER A 69 29.14 0.99 4.55
CA SER A 69 29.39 2.42 4.71
C SER A 69 29.50 3.10 3.35
N ILE A 70 28.50 3.91 3.00
CA ILE A 70 28.54 4.76 1.81
C ILE A 70 29.19 6.09 2.21
N ALA A 71 30.35 6.39 1.61
CA ALA A 71 31.08 7.62 1.88
C ALA A 71 30.39 8.80 1.17
N LEU A 72 29.77 9.70 1.96
CA LEU A 72 29.04 10.88 1.47
C LEU A 72 29.43 12.16 2.23
N GLY A 73 30.39 12.07 3.14
CA GLY A 73 30.74 13.16 4.05
C GLY A 73 31.42 14.35 3.36
N SER A 74 31.95 14.14 2.15
CA SER A 74 32.71 15.17 1.41
C SER A 74 31.96 15.69 0.20
N LEU A 75 30.65 15.39 0.07
CA LEU A 75 29.86 15.81 -1.07
C LEU A 75 29.60 17.32 -1.04
N PHE A 76 29.97 18.01 -2.12
CA PHE A 76 29.67 19.42 -2.37
C PHE A 76 29.36 19.62 -3.85
N ASP A 77 28.94 20.82 -4.25
CA ASP A 77 28.78 21.18 -5.66
C ASP A 77 30.13 21.63 -6.25
N PRO A 78 30.79 20.81 -7.09
CA PRO A 78 32.12 21.12 -7.60
C PRO A 78 32.09 22.01 -8.86
N THR A 79 30.91 22.40 -9.36
CA THR A 79 30.75 23.03 -10.69
C THR A 79 31.69 24.22 -10.88
N THR A 80 31.77 25.12 -9.89
CA THR A 80 32.63 26.31 -9.94
C THR A 80 34.13 25.98 -9.95
N LEU A 81 34.55 25.00 -9.14
CA LEU A 81 35.94 24.55 -9.08
C LEU A 81 36.35 23.81 -10.35
N LEU A 82 35.44 23.00 -10.91
CA LEU A 82 35.67 22.29 -12.16
C LEU A 82 35.77 23.24 -13.34
N ASP A 83 34.94 24.28 -13.40
CA ASP A 83 35.04 25.30 -14.43
C ASP A 83 36.35 26.11 -14.29
N LYS A 84 36.75 26.48 -13.07
CA LYS A 84 38.06 27.10 -12.80
C LYS A 84 39.21 26.19 -13.25
N SER A 85 39.13 24.88 -13.01
CA SER A 85 40.19 23.91 -13.36
C SER A 85 40.38 23.71 -14.87
N ARG A 86 39.40 24.10 -15.68
CA ARG A 86 39.47 24.04 -17.16
C ARG A 86 40.20 25.24 -17.75
N ILE A 87 40.31 26.35 -17.01
CA ILE A 87 40.94 27.57 -17.49
C ILE A 87 42.46 27.38 -17.53
N GLU A 88 43.08 27.63 -18.68
CA GLU A 88 44.52 27.51 -18.83
C GLU A 88 45.26 28.53 -17.94
N GLY A 89 46.17 28.03 -17.10
CA GLY A 89 46.95 28.86 -16.18
C GLY A 89 46.26 29.19 -14.85
N ALA A 90 45.01 28.78 -14.64
CA ALA A 90 44.37 28.86 -13.33
C ALA A 90 44.87 27.74 -12.40
N ALA A 91 45.20 28.08 -11.16
CA ALA A 91 45.50 27.12 -10.10
C ALA A 91 44.34 27.08 -9.09
N LEU A 92 43.97 25.89 -8.67
CA LEU A 92 43.14 25.69 -7.48
C LEU A 92 43.99 25.87 -6.22
N GLU A 93 43.38 26.40 -5.18
CA GLU A 93 43.98 26.54 -3.86
C GLU A 93 44.16 25.17 -3.20
N PRO A 94 45.06 25.02 -2.21
CA PRO A 94 45.32 23.74 -1.56
C PRO A 94 44.06 23.07 -0.97
N GLU A 95 43.19 23.88 -0.36
CA GLU A 95 41.92 23.44 0.22
C GLU A 95 40.93 22.99 -0.87
N GLU A 96 40.83 23.75 -1.97
CA GLU A 96 39.97 23.42 -3.12
C GLU A 96 40.38 22.08 -3.77
N ILE A 97 41.69 21.83 -3.92
CA ILE A 97 42.19 20.55 -4.46
C ILE A 97 41.87 19.40 -3.51
N ARG A 98 42.09 19.59 -2.20
CA ARG A 98 41.78 18.57 -1.19
C ARG A 98 40.29 18.22 -1.21
N ASP A 99 39.42 19.21 -1.29
CA ASP A 99 37.98 18.99 -1.27
C ASP A 99 37.52 18.24 -2.54
N VAL A 100 38.04 18.61 -3.72
CA VAL A 100 37.82 17.85 -4.96
C VAL A 100 38.35 16.42 -4.84
N LEU A 101 39.52 16.20 -4.23
CA LEU A 101 40.07 14.86 -4.03
C LEU A 101 39.19 13.99 -3.13
N ASN A 102 38.69 14.55 -2.03
CA ASN A 102 37.79 13.83 -1.13
C ASN A 102 36.48 13.46 -1.85
N LEU A 103 35.96 14.34 -2.70
CA LEU A 103 34.81 14.03 -3.55
C LEU A 103 35.11 12.91 -4.55
N VAL A 104 36.29 12.91 -5.19
CA VAL A 104 36.69 11.83 -6.10
C VAL A 104 36.88 10.52 -5.33
N ASP A 105 37.41 10.55 -4.11
CA ASP A 105 37.48 9.38 -3.23
C ASP A 105 36.07 8.81 -2.96
N ASP A 106 35.10 9.66 -2.62
CA ASP A 106 33.70 9.25 -2.41
C ASP A 106 33.09 8.64 -3.70
N VAL A 107 33.37 9.21 -4.87
CA VAL A 107 32.90 8.70 -6.18
C VAL A 107 33.52 7.33 -6.47
N THR A 108 34.83 7.18 -6.29
CA THR A 108 35.52 5.90 -6.53
C THR A 108 35.10 4.81 -5.55
N ALA A 109 34.81 5.17 -4.29
CA ALA A 109 34.23 4.26 -3.31
C ALA A 109 32.86 3.75 -3.79
N TRP A 110 31.99 4.64 -4.28
CA TRP A 110 30.70 4.25 -4.87
C TRP A 110 30.87 3.36 -6.10
N GLN A 111 31.82 3.69 -6.99
CA GLN A 111 32.12 2.85 -8.16
C GLN A 111 32.50 1.43 -7.74
N ALA A 112 33.36 1.26 -6.73
CA ALA A 112 33.78 -0.06 -6.24
C ALA A 112 32.61 -0.89 -5.70
N VAL A 113 31.65 -0.24 -5.02
CA VAL A 113 30.41 -0.88 -4.53
C VAL A 113 29.55 -1.40 -5.68
N MET A 114 29.46 -0.64 -6.78
CA MET A 114 28.67 -1.02 -7.95
C MET A 114 29.39 -2.03 -8.87
N GLU A 115 30.72 -1.99 -8.96
CA GLU A 115 31.53 -3.00 -9.68
C GLU A 115 31.46 -4.37 -9.00
N THR A 116 31.48 -4.38 -7.67
CA THR A 116 31.46 -5.60 -6.85
C THR A 116 30.37 -5.52 -5.77
N PRO A 117 29.09 -5.62 -6.16
CA PRO A 117 28.01 -5.61 -5.19
C PRO A 117 28.15 -6.81 -4.23
N PRO A 118 27.67 -6.69 -2.98
CA PRO A 118 27.67 -7.81 -2.05
C PRO A 118 27.01 -9.04 -2.69
N VAL A 119 27.60 -10.24 -2.51
CA VAL A 119 27.13 -11.49 -3.13
C VAL A 119 25.64 -11.75 -2.88
N ALA A 120 25.12 -11.32 -1.73
CA ALA A 120 23.71 -11.44 -1.36
C ALA A 120 22.75 -10.59 -2.23
N LEU A 121 23.27 -9.63 -3.01
CA LEU A 121 22.51 -8.66 -3.81
C LEU A 121 22.85 -8.74 -5.30
N ASP A 122 23.46 -9.83 -5.76
CA ASP A 122 23.79 -10.01 -7.18
C ASP A 122 22.51 -10.07 -8.03
N GLY A 123 22.43 -9.22 -9.07
CA GLY A 123 21.22 -9.05 -9.90
C GLY A 123 20.04 -8.35 -9.21
N GLU A 124 20.17 -7.92 -7.97
CA GLU A 124 19.08 -7.32 -7.18
C GLU A 124 19.02 -5.79 -7.23
N LEU A 125 20.00 -5.12 -7.87
CA LEU A 125 20.17 -3.66 -7.91
C LEU A 125 20.11 -3.06 -9.34
N PRO A 126 19.10 -3.40 -10.18
CA PRO A 126 19.07 -2.95 -11.58
C PRO A 126 18.95 -1.43 -11.74
N GLU A 127 18.14 -0.75 -10.93
CA GLU A 127 17.94 0.71 -11.05
C GLU A 127 19.16 1.49 -10.57
N LEU A 128 19.81 1.07 -9.48
CA LEU A 128 21.06 1.66 -9.01
C LEU A 128 22.20 1.44 -10.01
N THR A 129 22.23 0.28 -10.66
CA THR A 129 23.20 -0.03 -11.73
C THR A 129 22.96 0.89 -12.93
N SER A 130 21.70 1.07 -13.34
CA SER A 130 21.34 2.00 -14.41
C SER A 130 21.69 3.46 -14.07
N LEU A 131 21.44 3.89 -12.83
CA LEU A 131 21.79 5.22 -12.33
C LEU A 131 23.32 5.45 -12.37
N SER A 132 24.10 4.43 -12.02
CA SER A 132 25.55 4.51 -11.92
C SER A 132 26.28 4.18 -13.23
N ALA A 133 25.58 3.71 -14.27
CA ALA A 133 26.15 3.32 -15.55
C ALA A 133 27.08 4.38 -16.18
N PRO A 134 26.75 5.70 -16.17
CA PRO A 134 27.65 6.72 -16.71
C PRO A 134 29.02 6.77 -16.03
N LEU A 135 29.10 6.36 -14.75
CA LEU A 135 30.37 6.32 -14.01
C LEU A 135 31.18 5.06 -14.29
N MET A 136 30.56 3.99 -14.78
CA MET A 136 31.26 2.71 -14.99
C MET A 136 32.20 2.76 -16.21
N ASP A 137 31.97 3.68 -17.14
CA ASP A 137 32.80 3.82 -18.35
C ASP A 137 34.14 4.54 -18.10
N SER A 138 34.36 5.12 -16.91
CA SER A 138 35.53 5.95 -16.61
C SER A 138 36.14 5.63 -15.25
N ASP A 139 37.46 5.33 -15.23
CA ASP A 139 38.18 5.01 -14.01
C ASP A 139 38.91 6.24 -13.43
N LEU A 140 38.47 6.70 -12.26
CA LEU A 140 39.09 7.82 -11.53
C LEU A 140 40.18 7.36 -10.54
N ARG A 141 40.35 6.06 -10.30
CA ARG A 141 41.38 5.51 -9.37
C ARG A 141 42.80 5.97 -9.72
N PRO A 142 43.22 6.05 -11.01
CA PRO A 142 44.55 6.57 -11.35
C PRO A 142 44.76 8.04 -10.96
N LEU A 143 43.71 8.86 -11.06
CA LEU A 143 43.74 10.27 -10.67
C LEU A 143 43.96 10.39 -9.16
N VAL A 144 43.16 9.68 -8.37
CA VAL A 144 43.29 9.61 -6.90
C VAL A 144 44.69 9.17 -6.50
N GLN A 145 45.18 8.05 -7.04
CA GLN A 145 46.49 7.52 -6.69
C GLN A 145 47.63 8.50 -7.02
N SER A 146 47.52 9.22 -8.14
CA SER A 146 48.52 10.21 -8.56
C SER A 146 48.54 11.45 -7.67
N LEU A 147 47.36 11.96 -7.30
CA LEU A 147 47.24 13.21 -6.56
C LEU A 147 47.38 13.02 -5.04
N ARG A 148 46.82 11.94 -4.49
CA ARG A 148 46.83 11.65 -3.04
C ARG A 148 48.23 11.34 -2.51
N SER A 149 49.11 10.77 -3.34
CA SER A 149 50.52 10.55 -2.98
C SER A 149 51.33 11.84 -2.84
N ARG A 150 50.81 12.99 -3.30
CA ARG A 150 51.49 14.29 -3.29
C ARG A 150 50.98 15.25 -2.21
N MET A 151 49.84 14.97 -1.60
CA MET A 151 49.22 15.83 -0.59
C MET A 151 49.17 15.16 0.78
N LEU A 152 49.38 15.98 1.82
CA LEU A 152 49.17 15.63 3.21
C LEU A 152 47.71 15.90 3.62
N PRO A 153 47.22 15.33 4.74
CA PRO A 153 45.83 15.50 5.17
C PRO A 153 45.42 16.96 5.45
N ASP A 154 46.37 17.83 5.77
CA ASP A 154 46.15 19.26 6.01
C ASP A 154 45.98 20.07 4.72
N GLY A 155 46.22 19.47 3.55
CA GLY A 155 46.19 20.14 2.25
C GLY A 155 47.56 20.60 1.75
N SER A 156 48.62 20.48 2.56
CA SER A 156 49.98 20.83 2.14
C SER A 156 50.60 19.75 1.25
N LEU A 157 51.61 20.12 0.46
CA LEU A 157 52.33 19.15 -0.37
C LEU A 157 53.34 18.34 0.46
N ALA A 158 53.33 17.02 0.26
CA ALA A 158 54.32 16.11 0.84
C ALA A 158 55.73 16.43 0.32
N ASP A 159 56.77 16.18 1.12
CA ASP A 159 58.16 16.47 0.73
C ASP A 159 58.59 15.77 -0.56
N ASN A 160 58.01 14.60 -0.82
CA ASN A 160 58.24 13.78 -2.01
C ASN A 160 57.25 14.04 -3.16
N ALA A 161 56.43 15.10 -3.09
CA ALA A 161 55.46 15.43 -4.14
C ALA A 161 56.12 15.65 -5.52
N SER A 162 57.35 16.19 -5.52
CA SER A 162 58.22 16.19 -6.69
C SER A 162 59.69 15.96 -6.30
N PRO A 163 60.52 15.37 -7.18
CA PRO A 163 61.96 15.25 -6.91
C PRO A 163 62.64 16.61 -6.72
N ASN A 164 62.17 17.65 -7.42
CA ASN A 164 62.72 19.00 -7.30
C ASN A 164 62.34 19.65 -5.97
N LEU A 165 61.09 19.50 -5.53
CA LEU A 165 60.62 20.01 -4.23
C LEU A 165 61.40 19.37 -3.07
N ASN A 166 61.59 18.05 -3.11
CA ASN A 166 62.39 17.35 -2.10
C ASN A 166 63.84 17.86 -2.05
N ARG A 167 64.44 18.10 -3.22
CA ARG A 167 65.79 18.68 -3.33
C ARG A 167 65.84 20.07 -2.70
N ILE A 168 64.91 20.95 -3.06
CA ILE A 168 64.83 22.33 -2.54
C ILE A 168 64.63 22.32 -1.02
N ARG A 169 63.68 21.53 -0.49
CA ARG A 169 63.45 21.42 0.97
C ARG A 169 64.69 20.93 1.72
N ARG A 170 65.41 19.94 1.18
CA ARG A 170 66.70 19.49 1.77
C ARG A 170 67.78 20.56 1.72
N GLU A 171 67.82 21.36 0.66
CA GLU A 171 68.74 22.50 0.53
C GLU A 171 68.40 23.61 1.52
N ILE A 172 67.11 23.93 1.70
CA ILE A 172 66.60 24.86 2.73
C ILE A 172 67.05 24.39 4.12
N GLU A 173 66.77 23.15 4.50
CA GLU A 173 67.20 22.64 5.81
C GLU A 173 68.72 22.67 5.98
N ARG A 174 69.48 22.34 4.93
CA ARG A 174 70.94 22.39 4.97
C ARG A 174 71.42 23.84 5.17
N GLN A 175 70.80 24.78 4.48
CA GLN A 175 71.13 26.20 4.54
C GLN A 175 70.79 26.79 5.92
N GLN A 176 69.61 26.45 6.47
CA GLN A 176 69.23 26.81 7.83
C GLN A 176 70.24 26.29 8.86
N ARG A 177 70.65 25.02 8.77
CA ARG A 177 71.68 24.45 9.66
C ARG A 177 73.04 25.16 9.54
N GLN A 178 73.43 25.57 8.32
CA GLN A 178 74.66 26.33 8.08
C GLN A 178 74.59 27.73 8.70
N ILE A 179 73.48 28.45 8.49
CA ILE A 179 73.24 29.77 9.08
C ILE A 179 73.25 29.67 10.61
N GLU A 180 72.54 28.69 11.18
CA GLU A 180 72.53 28.48 12.63
C GLU A 180 73.94 28.22 13.18
N GLN A 181 74.76 27.39 12.52
CA GLN A 181 76.15 27.17 12.94
C GLN A 181 76.98 28.46 12.89
N SER A 182 76.88 29.23 11.81
CA SER A 182 77.57 30.51 11.66
C SER A 182 77.13 31.54 12.70
N LEU A 183 75.82 31.63 12.98
CA LEU A 183 75.28 32.50 14.02
C LEU A 183 75.67 32.03 15.42
N ARG A 184 75.67 30.72 15.71
CA ARG A 184 76.17 30.18 16.99
C ARG A 184 77.65 30.47 17.19
N GLN A 185 78.47 30.35 16.15
CA GLN A 185 79.90 30.70 16.22
C GLN A 185 80.11 32.20 16.46
N THR A 186 79.30 33.04 15.81
CA THR A 186 79.30 34.50 16.01
C THR A 186 78.86 34.86 17.43
N MET A 187 77.78 34.24 17.93
CA MET A 187 77.31 34.42 19.29
C MET A 187 78.32 33.97 20.35
N ARG A 188 79.01 32.83 20.15
CA ARG A 188 80.06 32.37 21.07
C ARG A 188 81.20 33.39 21.20
N ARG A 189 81.66 33.94 20.07
CA ARG A 189 82.65 35.05 20.04
C ARG A 189 82.17 36.31 20.79
N LEU A 190 80.86 36.55 20.83
CA LEU A 190 80.25 37.72 21.45
C LEU A 190 79.91 37.53 22.94
N SER A 191 79.60 36.30 23.35
CA SER A 191 79.34 35.92 24.75
C SER A 191 80.60 36.09 25.61
N GLU A 192 81.78 35.77 25.06
CA GLU A 192 83.09 36.06 25.67
C GLU A 192 83.33 37.56 25.94
N GLY A 193 82.58 38.46 25.28
CA GLY A 193 82.66 39.92 25.43
C GLY A 193 81.46 40.59 26.15
N GLY A 194 80.54 39.80 26.74
CA GLY A 194 79.40 40.29 27.54
C GLY A 194 78.29 41.02 26.77
N GLY A 195 78.19 40.82 25.44
CA GLY A 195 77.32 41.61 24.55
C GLY A 195 75.93 41.04 24.25
N VAL A 196 75.63 39.81 24.64
CA VAL A 196 74.41 39.06 24.25
C VAL A 196 73.55 38.77 25.50
N GLN A 197 72.24 38.97 25.41
CA GLN A 197 71.31 38.88 26.54
C GLN A 197 70.66 37.48 26.65
N ASP A 198 70.39 36.84 25.50
CA ASP A 198 69.88 35.47 25.37
C ASP A 198 70.64 34.76 24.23
N GLU A 199 71.10 33.52 24.44
CA GLU A 199 71.72 32.70 23.39
C GLU A 199 70.67 32.13 22.42
N LEU A 200 69.78 32.97 21.91
CA LEU A 200 68.66 32.54 21.09
C LEU A 200 68.74 33.18 19.70
N ILE A 201 68.91 32.33 18.70
CA ILE A 201 68.78 32.73 17.29
C ILE A 201 67.31 32.95 17.02
N THR A 202 66.97 34.08 16.39
CA THR A 202 65.58 34.46 16.10
C THR A 202 65.40 34.73 14.62
N ILE A 203 64.16 34.68 14.13
CA ILE A 203 63.84 35.01 12.73
C ILE A 203 63.12 36.37 12.70
N ARG A 204 63.59 37.28 11.84
CA ARG A 204 62.94 38.59 11.56
C ARG A 204 62.90 38.82 10.06
N GLY A 205 61.69 39.01 9.51
CA GLY A 205 61.50 39.20 8.07
C GLY A 205 62.10 38.06 7.25
N GLU A 206 61.84 36.82 7.65
CA GLU A 206 62.34 35.58 7.01
C GLU A 206 63.87 35.37 7.08
N ARG A 207 64.59 36.23 7.81
CA ARG A 207 66.04 36.12 8.00
C ARG A 207 66.40 35.70 9.40
N PHE A 208 67.40 34.84 9.53
CA PHE A 208 67.97 34.50 10.83
C PHE A 208 68.86 35.63 11.33
N VAL A 209 68.60 36.07 12.56
CA VAL A 209 69.20 37.24 13.20
C VAL A 209 69.49 36.97 14.67
N ILE A 210 70.45 37.71 15.22
CA ILE A 210 70.82 37.64 16.64
C ILE A 210 70.28 38.88 17.35
N PRO A 211 69.58 38.72 18.49
CA PRO A 211 69.18 39.84 19.34
C PRO A 211 70.38 40.38 20.12
N ILE A 212 70.61 41.69 20.06
CA ILE A 212 71.66 42.36 20.84
C ILE A 212 71.13 43.62 21.51
N LYS A 213 71.74 44.02 22.63
CA LYS A 213 71.39 45.30 23.27
C LYS A 213 71.72 46.47 22.35
N THR A 214 70.86 47.49 22.33
CA THR A 214 71.02 48.69 21.50
C THR A 214 72.39 49.37 21.70
N GLU A 215 72.91 49.35 22.93
CA GLU A 215 74.24 49.87 23.31
C GLU A 215 75.39 49.12 22.62
N SER A 216 75.22 47.82 22.39
CA SER A 216 76.20 46.93 21.78
C SER A 216 76.11 46.89 20.24
N LYS A 217 75.20 47.66 19.62
CA LYS A 217 74.97 47.67 18.17
C LYS A 217 76.21 47.90 17.31
N ARG A 218 77.16 48.71 17.78
CA ARG A 218 78.39 49.04 17.02
C ARG A 218 79.46 47.94 17.08
N ARG A 219 79.30 46.93 17.93
CA ARG A 219 80.29 45.83 18.07
C ARG A 219 80.17 44.77 17.00
N ILE A 220 79.01 44.65 16.34
CA ILE A 220 78.77 43.66 15.29
C ILE A 220 78.59 44.39 13.97
N PRO A 221 79.47 44.18 13.00
CA PRO A 221 79.25 44.72 11.67
C PRO A 221 78.20 43.85 10.97
N GLY A 222 77.08 44.47 10.62
CA GLY A 222 75.89 43.77 10.14
C GLY A 222 74.71 44.71 9.85
N VAL A 223 73.62 44.15 9.34
CA VAL A 223 72.41 44.87 8.96
C VAL A 223 71.36 44.72 10.05
N VAL A 224 70.67 45.82 10.39
CA VAL A 224 69.58 45.80 11.38
C VAL A 224 68.24 45.50 10.69
N HIS A 225 67.54 44.47 11.16
CA HIS A 225 66.24 44.03 10.62
C HIS A 225 65.04 44.39 11.52
N GLY A 226 65.29 45.10 12.62
CA GLY A 226 64.24 45.62 13.50
C GLY A 226 64.73 45.87 14.91
N ALA A 227 63.87 46.44 15.75
CA ALA A 227 64.08 46.63 17.18
C ALA A 227 62.90 46.05 17.98
N SER A 228 63.12 45.72 19.26
CA SER A 228 62.05 45.29 20.17
C SER A 228 61.07 46.42 20.45
N SER A 229 59.86 46.09 20.90
CA SER A 229 58.84 47.06 21.31
C SER A 229 59.31 47.99 22.44
N SER A 230 60.26 47.53 23.27
CA SER A 230 60.91 48.32 24.32
C SER A 230 62.08 49.19 23.83
N GLY A 231 62.52 49.02 22.57
CA GLY A 231 63.67 49.71 21.99
C GLY A 231 65.04 49.30 22.56
N GLN A 232 65.07 48.38 23.53
CA GLN A 232 66.30 47.97 24.23
C GLN A 232 67.09 46.89 23.49
N THR A 233 66.44 46.16 22.57
CA THR A 233 67.07 45.08 21.80
C THR A 233 66.94 45.36 20.31
N VAL A 234 68.02 45.19 19.57
CA VAL A 234 68.09 45.33 18.12
C VAL A 234 68.40 43.96 17.52
N TYR A 235 67.70 43.59 16.45
CA TYR A 235 67.93 42.34 15.74
C TYR A 235 68.90 42.58 14.58
N ILE A 236 70.06 41.94 14.63
CA ILE A 236 71.14 42.13 13.65
C ILE A 236 71.41 40.83 12.88
N GLU A 237 71.53 40.98 11.57
CA GLU A 237 72.13 40.00 10.66
C GLU A 237 73.64 40.31 10.51
N PRO A 238 74.54 39.47 11.04
CA PRO A 238 75.98 39.63 10.85
C PRO A 238 76.39 39.56 9.37
N LEU A 239 77.45 40.29 8.99
CA LEU A 239 77.99 40.26 7.61
C LEU A 239 78.29 38.85 7.09
N GLU A 240 78.82 37.98 7.96
CA GLU A 240 79.20 36.59 7.61
C GLU A 240 77.99 35.73 7.19
N THR A 241 76.77 36.11 7.57
CA THR A 241 75.54 35.34 7.28
C THR A 241 74.64 35.99 6.24
N ILE A 242 74.98 37.18 5.72
CA ILE A 242 74.16 37.89 4.72
C ILE A 242 73.99 37.06 3.45
N GLU A 243 75.08 36.53 2.88
CA GLU A 243 75.01 35.70 1.68
C GLU A 243 74.21 34.42 1.94
N GLN A 244 74.38 33.83 3.13
CA GLN A 244 73.69 32.61 3.51
C GLN A 244 72.18 32.82 3.65
N ASN A 245 71.75 33.91 4.28
CA ASN A 245 70.34 34.29 4.40
C ASN A 245 69.74 34.70 3.04
N ASN A 246 70.48 35.41 2.19
CA ASN A 246 70.02 35.73 0.84
C ASN A 246 69.76 34.46 0.01
N GLU A 247 70.65 33.47 0.13
CA GLU A 247 70.45 32.16 -0.50
C GLU A 247 69.23 31.44 0.06
N LEU A 248 69.00 31.49 1.38
CA LEU A 248 67.81 30.91 1.99
C LEU A 248 66.52 31.55 1.47
N VAL A 249 66.48 32.87 1.33
CA VAL A 249 65.33 33.59 0.74
C VAL A 249 65.10 33.15 -0.71
N ARG A 250 66.16 33.05 -1.51
CA ARG A 250 66.08 32.53 -2.89
C ARG A 250 65.50 31.11 -2.94
N LEU A 251 65.96 30.23 -2.04
CA LEU A 251 65.45 28.86 -1.95
C LEU A 251 63.97 28.82 -1.54
N TYR A 252 63.51 29.73 -0.67
CA TYR A 252 62.08 29.87 -0.35
C TYR A 252 61.26 30.34 -1.55
N GLU A 253 61.75 31.31 -2.32
CA GLU A 253 61.10 31.75 -3.56
C GLU A 253 61.02 30.61 -4.59
N GLU A 254 62.11 29.84 -4.74
CA GLU A 254 62.14 28.64 -5.59
C GLU A 254 61.17 27.55 -5.11
N GLU A 255 61.06 27.35 -3.78
CA GLU A 255 60.08 26.43 -3.19
C GLU A 255 58.66 26.85 -3.55
N GLN A 256 58.30 28.13 -3.35
CA GLN A 256 56.96 28.64 -3.67
C GLN A 256 56.65 28.51 -5.17
N ALA A 257 57.62 28.79 -6.04
CA ALA A 257 57.47 28.61 -7.49
C ALA A 257 57.24 27.14 -7.87
N GLU A 258 57.98 26.21 -7.26
CA GLU A 258 57.81 24.77 -7.48
C GLU A 258 56.46 24.26 -6.92
N ILE A 259 56.03 24.73 -5.74
CA ILE A 259 54.72 24.42 -5.16
C ILE A 259 53.60 24.88 -6.10
N HIS A 260 53.66 26.13 -6.58
CA HIS A 260 52.67 26.66 -7.52
C HIS A 260 52.64 25.87 -8.84
N ARG A 261 53.81 25.47 -9.37
CA ARG A 261 53.93 24.62 -10.56
C ARG A 261 53.25 23.25 -10.35
N ILE A 262 53.40 22.65 -9.17
CA ILE A 262 52.75 21.39 -8.80
C ILE A 262 51.24 21.57 -8.75
N PHE A 263 50.73 22.61 -8.08
CA PHE A 263 49.29 22.87 -8.02
C PHE A 263 48.67 23.15 -9.39
N LEU A 264 49.36 23.88 -10.28
CA LEU A 264 48.95 24.04 -11.68
C LEU A 264 48.84 22.69 -12.41
N ALA A 265 49.81 21.81 -12.22
CA ALA A 265 49.80 20.48 -12.82
C ALA A 265 48.64 19.62 -12.30
N MET A 266 48.39 19.65 -10.98
CA MET A 266 47.27 18.94 -10.35
C MET A 266 45.92 19.49 -10.80
N THR A 267 45.77 20.82 -10.85
CA THR A 267 44.58 21.50 -11.35
C THR A 267 44.28 21.10 -12.79
N ARG A 268 45.30 21.03 -13.65
CA ARG A 268 45.15 20.56 -15.03
C ARG A 268 44.69 19.11 -15.10
N GLN A 269 45.22 18.22 -14.25
CA GLN A 269 44.78 16.82 -14.19
C GLN A 269 43.30 16.70 -13.77
N ILE A 270 42.85 17.52 -12.81
CA ILE A 270 41.44 17.63 -12.42
C ILE A 270 40.60 18.15 -13.60
N GLY A 271 41.05 19.19 -14.29
CA GLY A 271 40.37 19.78 -15.44
C GLY A 271 40.13 18.79 -16.59
N LEU A 272 41.09 17.90 -16.86
CA LEU A 272 40.97 16.84 -17.86
C LEU A 272 39.85 15.83 -17.53
N GLN A 273 39.60 15.57 -16.24
CA GLN A 273 38.58 14.65 -15.75
C GLN A 273 37.30 15.36 -15.27
N SER A 274 37.22 16.68 -15.44
CA SER A 274 36.15 17.52 -14.89
C SER A 274 34.74 17.05 -15.22
N ARG A 275 34.51 16.52 -16.42
CA ARG A 275 33.21 15.98 -16.81
C ARG A 275 32.80 14.79 -15.94
N VAL A 276 33.69 13.81 -15.77
CA VAL A 276 33.43 12.59 -15.00
C VAL A 276 33.26 12.93 -13.52
N ILE A 277 34.07 13.85 -12.99
CA ILE A 277 33.94 14.32 -11.59
C ILE A 277 32.57 14.99 -11.37
N GLY A 278 32.13 15.84 -12.30
CA GLY A 278 30.81 16.50 -12.23
C GLY A 278 29.65 15.52 -12.32
N GLU A 279 29.73 14.54 -13.25
CA GLU A 279 28.74 13.45 -13.35
C GLU A 279 28.72 12.60 -12.07
N GLY A 280 29.89 12.31 -11.49
CA GLY A 280 30.03 11.59 -10.22
C GLY A 280 29.38 12.32 -9.05
N ALA A 281 29.62 13.62 -8.92
CA ALA A 281 29.00 14.45 -7.89
C ALA A 281 27.47 14.51 -8.04
N ALA A 282 26.97 14.60 -9.27
CA ALA A 282 25.53 14.60 -9.54
C ALA A 282 24.89 13.26 -9.17
N ILE A 283 25.53 12.13 -9.49
CA ILE A 283 25.05 10.80 -9.12
C ILE A 283 25.12 10.60 -7.60
N LEU A 284 26.21 10.98 -6.95
CA LEU A 284 26.33 10.92 -5.49
C LEU A 284 25.27 11.77 -4.77
N THR A 285 24.86 12.89 -5.36
CA THR A 285 23.74 13.70 -4.84
C THR A 285 22.44 12.90 -4.86
N VAL A 286 22.16 12.17 -5.95
CA VAL A 286 21.00 11.28 -6.03
C VAL A 286 21.15 10.12 -5.05
N VAL A 287 22.33 9.51 -4.94
CA VAL A 287 22.62 8.43 -3.98
C VAL A 287 22.38 8.89 -2.54
N GLU A 288 22.86 10.08 -2.16
CA GLU A 288 22.60 10.64 -0.83
C GLU A 288 21.10 10.83 -0.59
N SER A 289 20.36 11.29 -1.60
CA SER A 289 18.90 11.40 -1.52
C SER A 289 18.21 10.06 -1.23
N LEU A 290 18.73 8.97 -1.79
CA LEU A 290 18.23 7.62 -1.58
C LEU A 290 18.61 7.10 -0.19
N VAL A 291 19.82 7.42 0.29
CA VAL A 291 20.27 7.10 1.65
C VAL A 291 19.41 7.82 2.69
N ILE A 292 19.13 9.11 2.49
CA ILE A 292 18.25 9.92 3.35
C ILE A 292 16.86 9.27 3.45
N ARG A 293 16.22 9.00 2.30
CA ARG A 293 14.89 8.36 2.25
C ARG A 293 14.90 6.94 2.78
N GLY A 294 15.95 6.17 2.50
CA GLY A 294 16.11 4.79 2.97
C GLY A 294 16.25 4.70 4.49
N ARG A 295 17.11 5.52 5.09
CA ARG A 295 17.28 5.58 6.55
C ARG A 295 16.01 6.05 7.26
N PHE A 296 15.37 7.10 6.75
CA PHE A 296 14.06 7.52 7.26
C PHE A 296 13.04 6.36 7.18
N ALA A 297 13.02 5.64 6.05
CA ALA A 297 12.11 4.52 5.86
C ALA A 297 12.38 3.36 6.85
N ASP A 298 13.64 3.09 7.20
CA ASP A 298 13.97 2.06 8.18
C ASP A 298 13.64 2.51 9.61
N ASP A 299 13.94 3.75 9.98
CA ASP A 299 13.68 4.33 11.31
C ASP A 299 12.18 4.41 11.67
N PHE A 300 11.33 4.64 10.67
CA PHE A 300 9.87 4.75 10.81
C PHE A 300 9.13 3.49 10.34
N GLN A 301 9.86 2.43 9.96
CA GLN A 301 9.30 1.17 9.46
C GLN A 301 8.31 1.41 8.31
N CYS A 302 8.75 2.16 7.32
CA CYS A 302 7.97 2.53 6.16
C CYS A 302 7.92 1.41 5.12
N ILE A 303 6.81 1.38 4.38
CA ILE A 303 6.57 0.49 3.25
C ILE A 303 6.53 1.29 1.95
N ARG A 304 6.79 0.59 0.84
CA ARG A 304 6.63 1.15 -0.50
C ARG A 304 5.13 1.28 -0.81
N PRO A 305 4.60 2.48 -1.05
CA PRO A 305 3.21 2.65 -1.45
C PRO A 305 2.97 2.09 -2.85
N ARG A 306 1.74 1.68 -3.12
CA ARG A 306 1.26 1.32 -4.46
C ARG A 306 0.39 2.45 -4.99
N PHE A 307 0.59 2.78 -6.27
CA PHE A 307 -0.31 3.69 -6.97
C PHE A 307 -1.31 2.84 -7.76
N GLY A 308 -2.61 3.09 -7.59
CA GLY A 308 -3.65 2.35 -8.30
C GLY A 308 -3.51 2.52 -9.82
N ASP A 309 -3.68 1.44 -10.58
CA ASP A 309 -3.71 1.49 -12.04
C ASP A 309 -5.06 2.08 -12.50
N PRO A 310 -5.10 3.05 -13.44
CA PRO A 310 -6.35 3.53 -14.03
C PRO A 310 -7.24 2.42 -14.65
N ALA A 311 -6.66 1.27 -15.02
CA ALA A 311 -7.38 0.10 -15.50
C ALA A 311 -8.04 -0.74 -14.38
N GLU A 312 -7.64 -0.54 -13.13
CA GLU A 312 -8.22 -1.18 -11.94
C GLU A 312 -9.14 -0.21 -11.19
N LEU A 313 -9.94 -0.73 -10.25
CA LEU A 313 -10.75 0.12 -9.37
C LEU A 313 -9.81 0.95 -8.48
N LEU A 314 -9.82 2.28 -8.68
CA LEU A 314 -9.04 3.20 -7.85
C LEU A 314 -9.46 3.08 -6.37
N GLU A 315 -8.46 3.03 -5.49
CA GLU A 315 -8.66 2.90 -4.05
C GLU A 315 -7.64 3.78 -3.30
N LEU A 316 -8.11 4.42 -2.22
CA LEU A 316 -7.24 4.97 -1.20
C LEU A 316 -7.33 4.06 0.02
N ARG A 317 -6.25 3.34 0.31
CA ARG A 317 -6.16 2.41 1.44
C ARG A 317 -4.91 2.68 2.25
N LEU A 318 -5.09 2.88 3.54
CA LEU A 318 -4.05 3.01 4.54
C LEU A 318 -4.35 2.03 5.67
N VAL A 319 -3.40 1.15 5.99
CA VAL A 319 -3.52 0.19 7.09
C VAL A 319 -2.43 0.49 8.10
N GLN A 320 -2.85 0.72 9.34
CA GLN A 320 -1.96 1.02 10.47
C GLN A 320 -0.98 2.18 10.19
N ALA A 321 -1.46 3.21 9.49
CA ALA A 321 -0.70 4.40 9.11
C ALA A 321 -0.38 5.28 10.32
N ARG A 322 0.83 5.86 10.34
CA ARG A 322 1.33 6.68 11.45
C ARG A 322 1.76 8.06 10.95
N HIS A 323 1.52 9.09 11.75
CA HIS A 323 1.99 10.44 11.42
C HIS A 323 3.44 10.63 11.88
N PRO A 324 4.44 10.78 10.97
CA PRO A 324 5.87 10.73 11.34
C PRO A 324 6.30 11.86 12.29
N LEU A 325 5.79 13.09 12.10
CA LEU A 325 6.09 14.21 13.00
C LEU A 325 5.52 14.00 14.42
N LEU A 326 4.29 13.48 14.53
CA LEU A 326 3.66 13.20 15.82
C LEU A 326 4.36 12.04 16.51
N GLU A 327 4.68 10.98 15.77
CA GLU A 327 5.43 9.83 16.27
C GLU A 327 6.79 10.26 16.82
N THR A 328 7.51 11.15 16.12
CA THR A 328 8.78 11.72 16.60
C THR A 328 8.62 12.46 17.93
N ARG A 329 7.57 13.29 18.07
CA ARG A 329 7.29 14.03 19.31
C ARG A 329 6.92 13.07 20.45
N LEU A 330 6.09 12.08 20.19
CA LEU A 330 5.67 11.10 21.19
C LEU A 330 6.84 10.22 21.65
N ARG A 331 7.67 9.72 20.73
CA ARG A 331 8.89 8.95 21.06
C ARG A 331 9.81 9.74 22.01
N LYS A 332 10.00 11.04 21.78
CA LYS A 332 10.79 11.93 22.66
C LYS A 332 10.17 12.12 24.05
N ALA A 333 8.83 12.08 24.14
CA ALA A 333 8.09 12.17 25.39
C ALA A 333 7.90 10.80 26.08
N GLY A 334 8.45 9.71 25.53
CA GLY A 334 8.28 8.35 26.05
C GLY A 334 6.92 7.70 25.75
N GLY A 335 6.13 8.27 24.84
CA GLY A 335 4.84 7.74 24.39
C GLY A 335 4.92 6.99 23.06
N SER A 336 3.89 6.22 22.74
CA SER A 336 3.70 5.55 21.44
C SER A 336 2.57 6.20 20.64
N ILE A 337 2.72 6.22 19.31
CA ILE A 337 1.64 6.67 18.42
C ILE A 337 0.61 5.57 18.25
N VAL A 338 -0.67 5.94 18.23
CA VAL A 338 -1.74 5.02 17.81
C VAL A 338 -1.91 5.14 16.30
N PRO A 339 -1.72 4.05 15.54
CA PRO A 339 -1.88 4.05 14.09
C PRO A 339 -3.36 4.12 13.67
N ILE A 340 -3.61 4.62 12.46
CA ILE A 340 -4.95 4.77 11.87
C ILE A 340 -5.09 3.91 10.61
N SER A 341 -6.31 3.42 10.35
CA SER A 341 -6.63 2.72 9.11
C SER A 341 -7.78 3.42 8.40
N ILE A 342 -7.62 3.68 7.10
CA ILE A 342 -8.58 4.39 6.26
C ILE A 342 -8.71 3.64 4.94
N GLN A 343 -9.93 3.37 4.53
CA GLN A 343 -10.24 2.80 3.22
C GLN A 343 -11.32 3.62 2.54
N LEU A 344 -11.11 3.96 1.27
CA LEU A 344 -12.04 4.61 0.36
C LEU A 344 -11.91 3.96 -1.02
N THR A 345 -13.03 3.77 -1.70
CA THR A 345 -13.09 3.09 -3.00
C THR A 345 -13.55 4.05 -4.10
N SER A 346 -13.49 3.62 -5.36
CA SER A 346 -13.94 4.44 -6.48
C SER A 346 -15.42 4.84 -6.43
N ASP A 347 -16.24 4.06 -5.72
CA ASP A 347 -17.67 4.31 -5.48
C ASP A 347 -17.89 5.08 -4.17
N GLU A 348 -17.07 4.83 -3.15
CA GLU A 348 -17.14 5.46 -1.84
C GLU A 348 -15.93 6.38 -1.62
N ARG A 349 -15.99 7.59 -2.19
CA ARG A 349 -14.87 8.55 -2.21
C ARG A 349 -14.89 9.57 -1.06
N GLN A 350 -15.95 9.60 -0.26
CA GLN A 350 -16.11 10.59 0.82
C GLN A 350 -16.18 9.91 2.19
N LEU A 351 -15.34 10.36 3.12
CA LEU A 351 -15.32 9.94 4.52
C LEU A 351 -15.78 11.09 5.41
N ILE A 352 -16.83 10.89 6.20
CA ILE A 352 -17.24 11.80 7.26
C ILE A 352 -16.75 11.26 8.60
N ILE A 353 -15.82 11.96 9.24
CA ILE A 353 -15.22 11.60 10.52
C ILE A 353 -15.92 12.40 11.63
N SER A 354 -16.50 11.68 12.58
CA SER A 354 -17.23 12.24 13.72
C SER A 354 -16.65 11.79 15.06
N GLY A 355 -16.92 12.57 16.12
CA GLY A 355 -16.46 12.28 17.49
C GLY A 355 -15.91 13.51 18.23
N PRO A 356 -15.50 13.37 19.50
CA PRO A 356 -14.96 14.47 20.31
C PRO A 356 -13.63 15.00 19.72
N ASN A 357 -13.33 16.28 19.97
CA ASN A 357 -12.11 16.93 19.45
C ASN A 357 -10.81 16.30 19.91
N THR A 358 -10.80 15.74 21.10
CA THR A 358 -9.67 15.01 21.64
C THR A 358 -9.43 13.66 20.97
N GLY A 359 -10.31 13.20 20.07
CA GLY A 359 -10.26 11.86 19.46
C GLY A 359 -9.31 11.69 18.27
N GLY A 360 -8.63 12.76 17.81
CA GLY A 360 -7.62 12.65 16.75
C GLY A 360 -8.13 12.76 15.31
N LYS A 361 -9.29 13.39 15.08
CA LYS A 361 -9.87 13.60 13.74
C LYS A 361 -8.94 14.38 12.82
N THR A 362 -8.46 15.54 13.27
CA THR A 362 -7.47 16.38 12.57
C THR A 362 -6.18 15.63 12.28
N VAL A 363 -5.73 14.78 13.21
CA VAL A 363 -4.54 13.93 13.01
C VAL A 363 -4.78 12.95 11.88
N GLY A 364 -5.98 12.35 11.79
CA GLY A 364 -6.38 11.49 10.68
C GLY A 364 -6.24 12.19 9.32
N LEU A 365 -6.84 13.38 9.17
CA LEU A 365 -6.76 14.18 7.94
C LEU A 365 -5.31 14.51 7.57
N LYS A 366 -4.53 15.04 8.52
CA LYS A 366 -3.12 15.39 8.29
C LYS A 366 -2.27 14.18 7.93
N THR A 367 -2.52 13.03 8.56
CA THR A 367 -1.81 11.79 8.26
C THR A 367 -2.07 11.37 6.82
N THR A 368 -3.34 11.31 6.38
CA THR A 368 -3.68 10.94 4.99
C THR A 368 -3.04 11.88 3.98
N GLY A 369 -3.14 13.21 4.20
CA GLY A 369 -2.56 14.20 3.29
C GLY A 369 -1.04 14.15 3.23
N LEU A 370 -0.37 14.13 4.39
CA LEU A 370 1.09 14.08 4.45
C LEU A 370 1.64 12.80 3.84
N LEU A 371 1.04 11.64 4.13
CA LEU A 371 1.49 10.37 3.55
C LEU A 371 1.26 10.30 2.04
N GLY A 372 0.18 10.90 1.52
CA GLY A 372 -0.03 11.03 0.09
C GLY A 372 1.04 11.89 -0.59
N ILE A 373 1.40 13.04 0.01
CA ILE A 373 2.49 13.90 -0.49
C ILE A 373 3.83 13.15 -0.45
N MET A 374 4.13 12.46 0.66
CA MET A 374 5.34 11.64 0.80
C MET A 374 5.43 10.57 -0.30
N ALA A 375 4.33 9.84 -0.53
CA ALA A 375 4.27 8.83 -1.57
C ALA A 375 4.58 9.44 -2.95
N GLN A 376 3.94 10.57 -3.29
CA GLN A 376 4.17 11.29 -4.55
C GLN A 376 5.49 12.08 -4.60
N ALA A 377 6.25 12.15 -3.52
CA ALA A 377 7.61 12.67 -3.50
C ALA A 377 8.67 11.55 -3.61
N GLY A 378 8.24 10.30 -3.87
CA GLY A 378 9.15 9.15 -3.95
C GLY A 378 9.69 8.71 -2.58
N ILE A 379 8.94 8.97 -1.49
CA ILE A 379 9.33 8.60 -0.12
C ILE A 379 8.41 7.47 0.38
N PRO A 380 8.97 6.35 0.87
CA PRO A 380 8.19 5.31 1.53
C PRO A 380 7.41 5.86 2.74
N VAL A 381 6.24 5.27 3.02
CA VAL A 381 5.31 5.80 4.03
C VAL A 381 5.21 4.87 5.26
N PRO A 382 5.12 5.42 6.49
CA PRO A 382 4.96 4.66 7.73
C PRO A 382 3.54 4.08 7.85
N ALA A 383 3.35 2.89 7.30
CA ALA A 383 2.11 2.11 7.34
C ALA A 383 2.44 0.62 7.18
N GLU A 384 1.49 -0.27 7.44
CA GLU A 384 1.61 -1.69 7.07
C GLU A 384 1.25 -1.93 5.60
N GLU A 385 0.24 -1.20 5.11
CA GLU A 385 -0.18 -1.19 3.71
C GLU A 385 -0.59 0.23 3.32
N ALA A 386 -0.18 0.67 2.11
CA ALA A 386 -0.57 1.95 1.56
C ALA A 386 -0.81 1.84 0.06
N VAL A 387 -2.04 2.15 -0.35
CA VAL A 387 -2.48 2.29 -1.73
C VAL A 387 -3.05 3.68 -1.88
N PHE A 388 -2.54 4.42 -2.87
CA PHE A 388 -3.04 5.75 -3.19
C PHE A 388 -3.50 5.80 -4.66
N PRO A 389 -4.58 6.50 -4.98
CA PRO A 389 -4.76 7.00 -6.33
C PRO A 389 -3.70 8.08 -6.61
N LEU A 390 -3.49 8.41 -7.88
CA LEU A 390 -2.59 9.49 -8.26
C LEU A 390 -3.32 10.84 -8.08
N PHE A 391 -2.87 11.66 -7.14
CA PHE A 391 -3.47 12.96 -6.88
C PHE A 391 -2.77 14.07 -7.66
N HIS A 392 -3.54 14.88 -8.38
CA HIS A 392 -3.04 16.09 -9.05
C HIS A 392 -3.01 17.29 -8.10
N GLU A 393 -3.80 17.25 -7.03
CA GLU A 393 -3.93 18.34 -6.07
C GLU A 393 -4.15 17.82 -4.64
N PHE A 394 -3.52 18.47 -3.67
CA PHE A 394 -3.70 18.23 -2.24
C PHE A 394 -4.31 19.49 -1.60
N LEU A 395 -5.61 19.48 -1.42
CA LEU A 395 -6.41 20.63 -0.99
C LEU A 395 -6.84 20.44 0.47
N ALA A 396 -6.42 21.34 1.35
CA ALA A 396 -6.74 21.22 2.77
C ALA A 396 -7.24 22.54 3.37
N ASP A 397 -8.28 22.45 4.18
CA ASP A 397 -8.72 23.49 5.11
C ASP A 397 -8.69 22.90 6.53
N ILE A 398 -7.54 23.05 7.20
CA ILE A 398 -7.26 22.45 8.51
C ILE A 398 -6.56 23.49 9.38
N GLY A 399 -7.20 23.93 10.47
CA GLY A 399 -6.51 24.73 11.48
C GLY A 399 -7.41 25.52 12.43
N ASP A 400 -6.84 25.78 13.61
CA ASP A 400 -7.32 26.78 14.57
C ASP A 400 -6.75 28.15 14.21
N SER A 401 -7.53 29.01 13.54
CA SER A 401 -7.22 30.44 13.49
C SER A 401 -7.76 31.15 14.72
N GLN A 402 -7.33 30.70 15.91
CA GLN A 402 -7.47 31.44 17.17
C GLN A 402 -6.27 32.35 17.43
N SER A 403 -5.76 33.04 16.41
CA SER A 403 -4.96 34.23 16.62
C SER A 403 -5.90 35.38 16.98
N ILE A 404 -5.75 35.89 18.21
CA ILE A 404 -6.50 37.01 18.79
C ILE A 404 -6.48 38.27 17.90
N GLU A 405 -5.55 38.36 16.94
CA GLU A 405 -5.43 39.43 15.95
C GLU A 405 -6.48 39.42 14.83
N GLN A 406 -7.33 38.38 14.74
CA GLN A 406 -8.25 38.17 13.62
C GLN A 406 -9.71 37.92 14.04
N ASN A 407 -10.22 38.72 14.99
CA ASN A 407 -11.58 38.59 15.55
C ASN A 407 -12.78 38.89 14.60
N LEU A 408 -12.58 38.92 13.27
CA LEU A 408 -13.63 38.97 12.23
C LEU A 408 -13.31 38.10 10.99
N SER A 409 -12.07 37.61 10.85
CA SER A 409 -11.55 37.05 9.59
C SER A 409 -11.40 35.54 9.54
N THR A 410 -11.67 34.79 10.62
CA THR A 410 -11.58 33.32 10.64
C THR A 410 -12.61 32.67 9.72
N PHE A 411 -13.92 32.91 9.94
CA PHE A 411 -14.98 32.34 9.08
C PHE A 411 -14.83 32.79 7.62
N SER A 412 -14.57 34.08 7.40
CA SER A 412 -14.35 34.62 6.05
C SER A 412 -13.14 33.99 5.36
N ALA A 413 -12.03 33.75 6.08
CA ALA A 413 -10.86 33.07 5.53
C ALA A 413 -11.16 31.60 5.19
N HIS A 414 -11.90 30.88 6.05
CA HIS A 414 -12.36 29.53 5.74
C HIS A 414 -13.24 29.51 4.49
N ILE A 415 -14.20 30.41 4.35
CA ILE A 415 -15.07 30.48 3.17
C ILE A 415 -14.28 30.84 1.90
N VAL A 416 -13.33 31.78 1.97
CA VAL A 416 -12.46 32.11 0.83
C VAL A 416 -11.60 30.92 0.42
N ASN A 417 -11.03 30.18 1.38
CA ASN A 417 -10.24 28.98 1.10
C ASN A 417 -11.14 27.86 0.54
N LEU A 418 -12.32 27.62 1.11
CA LEU A 418 -13.29 26.64 0.62
C LEU A 418 -13.76 26.97 -0.81
N ASN A 419 -13.99 28.24 -1.14
CA ASN A 419 -14.33 28.65 -2.49
C ASN A 419 -13.17 28.39 -3.48
N ARG A 420 -11.92 28.63 -3.06
CA ARG A 420 -10.74 28.27 -3.85
C ARG A 420 -10.65 26.75 -4.04
N ILE A 421 -10.84 25.96 -2.98
CA ILE A 421 -10.81 24.50 -3.02
C ILE A 421 -11.91 23.97 -3.95
N ALA A 422 -13.14 24.49 -3.86
CA ALA A 422 -14.25 24.11 -4.72
C ALA A 422 -14.00 24.44 -6.20
N GLY A 423 -13.25 25.49 -6.50
CA GLY A 423 -12.87 25.86 -7.87
C GLY A 423 -11.77 24.99 -8.48
N LEU A 424 -10.92 24.36 -7.67
CA LEU A 424 -9.81 23.53 -8.11
C LEU A 424 -10.15 22.03 -8.10
N ALA A 425 -10.87 21.58 -7.08
CA ALA A 425 -11.11 20.17 -6.84
C ALA A 425 -11.71 19.45 -8.05
N GLY A 426 -11.12 18.31 -8.39
CA GLY A 426 -11.58 17.39 -9.43
C GLY A 426 -11.55 15.93 -8.97
N PRO A 427 -11.81 14.98 -9.88
CA PRO A 427 -11.80 13.54 -9.58
C PRO A 427 -10.47 12.99 -9.05
N ASP A 428 -9.38 13.70 -9.32
CA ASP A 428 -8.02 13.35 -8.93
C ASP A 428 -7.46 14.28 -7.85
N SER A 429 -8.31 15.00 -7.13
CA SER A 429 -7.92 15.86 -6.02
C SER A 429 -8.22 15.17 -4.67
N LEU A 430 -7.31 15.32 -3.71
CA LEU A 430 -7.55 14.97 -2.31
C LEU A 430 -7.98 16.23 -1.55
N VAL A 431 -9.20 16.20 -1.02
CA VAL A 431 -9.83 17.31 -0.28
C VAL A 431 -9.94 16.93 1.20
N LEU A 432 -9.35 17.72 2.08
CA LEU A 432 -9.30 17.48 3.53
C LEU A 432 -9.90 18.68 4.28
N LEU A 433 -11.06 18.51 4.90
CA LEU A 433 -11.81 19.60 5.55
C LEU A 433 -11.99 19.32 7.03
N ASP A 434 -11.47 20.20 7.88
CA ASP A 434 -11.61 20.07 9.34
C ASP A 434 -12.75 20.92 9.89
N GLU A 435 -13.51 20.35 10.82
CA GLU A 435 -14.66 20.99 11.51
C GLU A 435 -15.63 21.76 10.60
N LEU A 436 -16.00 21.18 9.45
CA LEU A 436 -16.85 21.86 8.47
C LEU A 436 -18.20 22.29 9.08
N GLY A 437 -18.49 23.59 9.04
CA GLY A 437 -19.73 24.21 9.55
C GLY A 437 -19.68 24.77 10.97
N SER A 438 -18.53 24.68 11.68
CA SER A 438 -18.44 25.02 13.12
C SER A 438 -18.37 26.52 13.44
N ALA A 439 -18.07 27.37 12.45
CA ALA A 439 -17.72 28.78 12.65
C ALA A 439 -18.88 29.78 12.47
N THR A 440 -20.13 29.31 12.32
CA THR A 440 -21.33 30.14 12.18
C THR A 440 -22.51 29.59 13.02
N ASP A 441 -23.70 30.16 12.87
CA ASP A 441 -24.92 29.63 13.48
C ASP A 441 -25.06 28.11 13.22
N PRO A 442 -25.35 27.29 14.24
CA PRO A 442 -25.37 25.83 14.09
C PRO A 442 -26.31 25.29 13.01
N GLU A 443 -27.44 25.96 12.74
CA GLU A 443 -28.38 25.52 11.70
C GLU A 443 -27.87 25.90 10.31
N GLU A 444 -27.44 27.16 10.13
CA GLU A 444 -26.89 27.64 8.85
C GLU A 444 -25.57 26.92 8.51
N GLY A 445 -24.71 26.72 9.50
CA GLY A 445 -23.43 26.03 9.36
C GLY A 445 -23.59 24.57 9.00
N ALA A 446 -24.57 23.88 9.59
CA ALA A 446 -24.90 22.51 9.23
C ALA A 446 -25.45 22.38 7.80
N ALA A 447 -26.34 23.29 7.39
CA ALA A 447 -26.88 23.30 6.03
C ALA A 447 -25.78 23.56 4.99
N LEU A 448 -24.91 24.54 5.24
CA LEU A 448 -23.78 24.85 4.38
C LEU A 448 -22.79 23.69 4.30
N ALA A 449 -22.50 23.03 5.43
CA ALA A 449 -21.57 21.91 5.48
C ALA A 449 -22.07 20.71 4.65
N VAL A 450 -23.37 20.41 4.68
CA VAL A 450 -23.97 19.37 3.83
C VAL A 450 -23.88 19.75 2.36
N ALA A 451 -24.22 20.99 2.00
CA ALA A 451 -24.15 21.45 0.61
C ALA A 451 -22.72 21.40 0.04
N ILE A 452 -21.72 21.75 0.85
CA ILE A 452 -20.30 21.66 0.48
C ILE A 452 -19.86 20.19 0.35
N ALA A 453 -20.26 19.32 1.27
CA ALA A 453 -19.96 17.89 1.19
C ALA A 453 -20.58 17.26 -0.06
N GLU A 454 -21.83 17.58 -0.38
CA GLU A 454 -22.52 17.15 -1.61
C GLU A 454 -21.79 17.64 -2.87
N HIS A 455 -21.33 18.90 -2.88
CA HIS A 455 -20.58 19.44 -4.00
C HIS A 455 -19.34 18.60 -4.31
N PHE A 456 -18.50 18.29 -3.31
CA PHE A 456 -17.30 17.48 -3.52
C PHE A 456 -17.61 16.02 -3.90
N LEU A 457 -18.72 15.47 -3.39
CA LEU A 457 -19.18 14.15 -3.79
C LEU A 457 -19.57 14.13 -5.29
N HIS A 458 -20.31 15.14 -5.76
CA HIS A 458 -20.69 15.26 -7.18
C HIS A 458 -19.48 15.48 -8.10
N THR A 459 -18.49 16.23 -7.65
CA THR A 459 -17.21 16.43 -8.35
C THR A 459 -16.34 15.16 -8.36
N ARG A 460 -16.73 14.12 -7.61
CA ARG A 460 -16.02 12.85 -7.42
C ARG A 460 -14.61 13.00 -6.84
N ALA A 461 -14.35 14.07 -6.10
CA ALA A 461 -13.10 14.26 -5.39
C ALA A 461 -12.96 13.25 -4.24
N TRP A 462 -11.72 12.91 -3.88
CA TRP A 462 -11.45 12.09 -2.70
C TRP A 462 -11.51 13.00 -1.49
N CYS A 463 -12.45 12.77 -0.57
CA CYS A 463 -12.79 13.76 0.44
C CYS A 463 -12.80 13.16 1.85
N LEU A 464 -12.06 13.74 2.79
CA LEU A 464 -12.15 13.44 4.22
C LEU A 464 -12.62 14.70 4.94
N ILE A 465 -13.79 14.61 5.59
CA ILE A 465 -14.43 15.73 6.28
C ILE A 465 -14.58 15.38 7.75
N SER A 466 -14.01 16.20 8.62
CA SER A 466 -14.17 16.13 10.06
C SER A 466 -15.35 17.03 10.50
N THR A 467 -16.21 16.55 11.39
CA THR A 467 -17.38 17.32 11.85
C THR A 467 -17.82 17.01 13.28
N HIS A 468 -18.61 17.95 13.84
CA HIS A 468 -19.40 17.79 15.05
C HIS A 468 -20.91 17.83 14.80
N HIS A 469 -21.34 18.25 13.61
CA HIS A 469 -22.74 18.46 13.31
C HIS A 469 -23.45 17.13 13.07
N THR A 470 -24.57 16.93 13.77
CA THR A 470 -25.41 15.74 13.61
C THR A 470 -25.94 15.62 12.18
N SER A 471 -26.22 16.74 11.51
CA SER A 471 -26.72 16.77 10.13
C SER A 471 -25.78 16.08 9.14
N LEU A 472 -24.45 16.26 9.29
CA LEU A 472 -23.47 15.57 8.45
C LEU A 472 -23.38 14.06 8.73
N LYS A 473 -23.65 13.62 9.97
CA LYS A 473 -23.75 12.19 10.31
C LYS A 473 -24.97 11.55 9.63
N VAL A 474 -26.10 12.26 9.65
CA VAL A 474 -27.34 11.82 9.00
C VAL A 474 -27.16 11.80 7.48
N TYR A 475 -26.49 12.80 6.91
CA TYR A 475 -26.11 12.83 5.50
C TYR A 475 -25.24 11.62 5.13
N ALA A 476 -24.20 11.33 5.90
CA ALA A 476 -23.32 10.17 5.65
C ALA A 476 -24.06 8.83 5.71
N ALA A 477 -25.08 8.69 6.56
CA ALA A 477 -25.86 7.47 6.69
C ALA A 477 -26.85 7.25 5.54
N ASN A 478 -27.30 8.32 4.89
CA ASN A 478 -28.38 8.26 3.88
C ASN A 478 -27.89 8.47 2.44
N THR A 479 -26.62 8.85 2.24
CA THR A 479 -26.10 9.23 0.92
C THR A 479 -25.17 8.14 0.36
N PRO A 480 -25.51 7.51 -0.78
CA PRO A 480 -24.62 6.56 -1.44
C PRO A 480 -23.27 7.20 -1.80
N GLY A 481 -22.18 6.46 -1.62
CA GLY A 481 -20.81 6.93 -1.89
C GLY A 481 -20.16 7.70 -0.75
N VAL A 482 -20.83 7.81 0.40
CA VAL A 482 -20.32 8.43 1.63
C VAL A 482 -20.18 7.38 2.72
N ILE A 483 -18.99 7.30 3.33
CA ILE A 483 -18.70 6.44 4.48
C ILE A 483 -18.67 7.30 5.74
N ASN A 484 -19.28 6.80 6.80
CA ASN A 484 -19.19 7.41 8.13
C ASN A 484 -18.03 6.78 8.91
N ALA A 485 -17.32 7.56 9.74
CA ALA A 485 -16.32 7.03 10.66
C ALA A 485 -16.40 7.73 12.01
N ALA A 486 -16.07 6.98 13.06
CA ALA A 486 -15.96 7.48 14.42
C ALA A 486 -14.54 7.31 14.93
N VAL A 487 -14.04 8.31 15.65
CA VAL A 487 -12.85 8.15 16.48
C VAL A 487 -13.23 7.48 17.80
N GLY A 488 -12.51 6.43 18.17
CA GLY A 488 -12.77 5.65 19.37
C GLY A 488 -12.45 6.42 20.65
N PHE A 489 -13.26 6.15 21.68
CA PHE A 489 -13.19 6.78 22.98
C PHE A 489 -13.39 5.73 24.06
N ASN A 490 -12.47 5.64 25.02
CA ASN A 490 -12.62 4.70 26.12
C ASN A 490 -13.53 5.32 27.18
N GLU A 491 -14.73 4.77 27.29
CA GLU A 491 -15.73 5.26 28.25
C GLU A 491 -15.32 5.08 29.72
N GLN A 492 -14.37 4.21 30.06
CA GLN A 492 -13.94 3.99 31.43
C GLN A 492 -12.82 4.95 31.84
N THR A 493 -11.83 5.16 30.97
CA THR A 493 -10.67 6.02 31.26
C THR A 493 -10.84 7.47 30.80
N LEU A 494 -11.87 7.76 30.00
CA LEU A 494 -12.09 9.04 29.31
C LEU A 494 -10.94 9.45 28.39
N ALA A 495 -10.07 8.50 28.06
CA ALA A 495 -8.99 8.72 27.13
C ALA A 495 -9.49 8.44 25.71
N PRO A 496 -9.14 9.29 24.73
CA PRO A 496 -9.30 8.94 23.32
C PRO A 496 -8.49 7.67 23.04
N THR A 497 -9.10 6.70 22.32
CA THR A 497 -8.36 5.51 21.87
C THR A 497 -7.63 5.78 20.57
N TYR A 498 -7.93 6.90 19.88
CA TYR A 498 -7.37 7.32 18.59
C TYR A 498 -7.56 6.30 17.45
N GLU A 499 -8.38 5.27 17.68
CA GLU A 499 -8.72 4.25 16.70
C GLU A 499 -9.86 4.75 15.82
N LEU A 500 -9.67 4.79 14.50
CA LEU A 500 -10.72 5.16 13.55
C LEU A 500 -11.55 3.93 13.18
N ARG A 501 -12.86 3.97 13.48
CA ARG A 501 -13.82 2.91 13.11
C ARG A 501 -14.70 3.39 11.98
N GLN A 502 -14.47 2.87 10.77
CA GLN A 502 -15.31 3.14 9.61
C GLN A 502 -16.63 2.35 9.68
N GLY A 503 -17.70 2.93 9.15
CA GLY A 503 -19.06 2.41 9.18
C GLY A 503 -19.87 2.74 10.45
N VAL A 504 -19.27 3.42 11.44
CA VAL A 504 -19.94 3.71 12.73
C VAL A 504 -19.91 5.23 13.01
N PRO A 505 -21.05 5.88 13.32
CA PRO A 505 -21.07 7.26 13.83
C PRO A 505 -20.67 7.34 15.31
N GLY A 506 -19.93 8.38 15.69
CA GLY A 506 -19.53 8.60 17.08
C GLY A 506 -20.64 9.25 17.92
N ALA A 507 -20.85 8.80 19.16
CA ALA A 507 -21.77 9.44 20.10
C ALA A 507 -21.21 10.80 20.58
N SER A 508 -22.05 11.83 20.64
CA SER A 508 -21.65 13.17 21.11
C SER A 508 -21.59 13.21 22.65
N ALA A 509 -20.43 12.92 23.24
CA ALA A 509 -20.27 12.71 24.69
C ALA A 509 -19.94 13.98 25.51
N GLY A 510 -20.16 15.20 25.00
CA GLY A 510 -19.69 16.44 25.64
C GLY A 510 -20.15 16.64 27.09
N ILE A 511 -21.43 16.39 27.38
CA ILE A 511 -21.99 16.51 28.75
C ILE A 511 -21.45 15.41 29.67
N ASN A 512 -21.24 14.19 29.15
CA ASN A 512 -20.71 13.07 29.94
C ASN A 512 -19.24 13.27 30.30
N ILE A 513 -18.47 13.88 29.39
CA ILE A 513 -17.07 14.27 29.62
C ILE A 513 -17.02 15.39 30.69
N ALA A 514 -17.86 16.42 30.55
CA ALA A 514 -17.91 17.52 31.51
C ALA A 514 -18.24 17.05 32.94
N GLY A 515 -19.22 16.16 33.11
CA GLY A 515 -19.61 15.65 34.41
C GLY A 515 -18.52 14.83 35.11
N ARG A 516 -17.73 14.06 34.35
CA ARG A 516 -16.65 13.25 34.93
C ARG A 516 -15.33 14.01 35.09
N LEU A 517 -15.14 15.13 34.38
CA LEU A 517 -14.06 16.09 34.65
C LEU A 517 -14.32 16.96 35.90
N GLY A 518 -15.40 16.68 36.64
CA GLY A 518 -15.69 17.31 37.93
C GLY A 518 -16.62 18.52 37.84
N LEU A 519 -17.33 18.72 36.73
CA LEU A 519 -18.36 19.76 36.66
C LEU A 519 -19.52 19.39 37.59
N ASN A 520 -20.00 20.36 38.38
CA ASN A 520 -21.06 20.16 39.36
C ASN A 520 -22.27 19.43 38.74
N SER A 521 -22.74 18.38 39.41
CA SER A 521 -23.88 17.56 38.98
C SER A 521 -25.14 18.38 38.72
N GLU A 522 -25.37 19.45 39.49
CA GLU A 522 -26.52 20.35 39.26
C GLU A 522 -26.44 21.07 37.90
N ILE A 523 -25.23 21.42 37.45
CA ILE A 523 -25.00 22.04 36.14
C ILE A 523 -25.18 21.00 35.04
N ILE A 524 -24.73 19.76 35.26
CA ILE A 524 -24.91 18.64 34.32
C ILE A 524 -26.39 18.29 34.15
N ASP A 525 -27.14 18.23 35.25
CA ASP A 525 -28.57 17.92 35.23
C ASP A 525 -29.38 19.08 34.62
N SER A 526 -28.98 20.32 34.88
CA SER A 526 -29.51 21.50 34.18
C SER A 526 -29.17 21.48 32.67
N ALA A 527 -27.97 21.06 32.28
CA ALA A 527 -27.60 20.93 30.87
C ALA A 527 -28.38 19.82 30.15
N ARG A 528 -28.60 18.68 30.82
CA ARG A 528 -29.40 17.56 30.31
C ARG A 528 -30.88 17.92 30.12
N SER A 529 -31.45 18.70 31.04
CA SER A 529 -32.85 19.15 30.95
C SER A 529 -33.11 20.21 29.89
N ARG A 530 -32.06 20.90 29.40
CA ARG A 530 -32.15 21.91 28.33
C ARG A 530 -31.94 21.36 26.92
N LEU A 531 -31.50 20.11 26.77
CA LEU A 531 -31.47 19.44 25.47
C LEU A 531 -32.90 19.19 25.01
N ASN A 532 -33.28 19.75 23.86
CA ASN A 532 -34.61 19.57 23.27
C ASN A 532 -34.96 18.07 23.16
N THR A 533 -36.19 17.70 23.53
CA THR A 533 -36.70 16.32 23.54
C THR A 533 -36.54 15.62 22.19
N GLN A 534 -36.75 16.33 21.07
CA GLN A 534 -36.51 15.81 19.72
C GLN A 534 -35.05 15.41 19.46
N THR A 535 -34.06 16.15 19.97
CA THR A 535 -32.64 15.86 19.75
C THR A 535 -32.18 14.68 20.60
N GLN A 536 -32.74 14.51 21.80
CA GLN A 536 -32.52 13.32 22.63
C GLN A 536 -33.17 12.07 22.03
N ASP A 537 -34.38 12.19 21.49
CA ASP A 537 -35.09 11.05 20.89
C ASP A 537 -34.43 10.61 19.59
N ILE A 538 -33.97 11.54 18.74
CA ILE A 538 -33.18 11.23 17.54
C ILE A 538 -31.83 10.62 17.93
N GLY A 539 -31.15 11.17 18.94
CA GLY A 539 -29.89 10.60 19.45
C GLY A 539 -30.06 9.16 19.94
N ARG A 540 -31.07 8.90 20.79
CA ARG A 540 -31.37 7.55 21.30
C ARG A 540 -31.82 6.59 20.20
N PHE A 541 -32.62 7.05 19.25
CA PHE A 541 -33.06 6.24 18.12
C PHE A 541 -31.88 5.87 17.23
N LEU A 542 -31.00 6.82 16.91
CA LEU A 542 -29.77 6.57 16.19
C LEU A 542 -28.87 5.59 16.97
N ASP A 543 -28.66 5.79 18.27
CA ASP A 543 -27.86 4.88 19.10
C ASP A 543 -28.42 3.45 19.12
N GLN A 544 -29.75 3.29 19.18
CA GLN A 544 -30.41 1.97 19.09
C GLN A 544 -30.26 1.32 17.72
N LEU A 545 -30.45 2.09 16.64
CA LEU A 545 -30.29 1.60 15.27
C LEU A 545 -28.84 1.20 14.99
N HIS A 546 -27.88 1.93 15.56
CA HIS A 546 -26.46 1.63 15.44
C HIS A 546 -26.05 0.41 16.27
N ALA A 547 -26.56 0.25 17.49
CA ALA A 547 -26.34 -0.97 18.26
C ALA A 547 -26.87 -2.21 17.52
N GLN A 548 -27.98 -2.07 16.80
CA GLN A 548 -28.49 -3.13 15.93
C GLN A 548 -27.60 -3.36 14.69
N LEU A 549 -27.09 -2.31 14.05
CA LEU A 549 -26.17 -2.44 12.91
C LEU A 549 -24.82 -3.04 13.32
N GLU A 550 -24.27 -2.69 14.48
CA GLU A 550 -23.04 -3.29 15.04
C GLU A 550 -23.25 -4.77 15.37
N SER A 551 -24.39 -5.11 15.95
CA SER A 551 -24.81 -6.51 16.18
C SER A 551 -24.84 -7.28 14.87
N ILE A 552 -25.49 -6.75 13.83
CA ILE A 552 -25.63 -7.43 12.53
C ILE A 552 -24.29 -7.54 11.81
N THR A 553 -23.45 -6.51 11.85
CA THR A 553 -22.13 -6.52 11.19
C THR A 553 -21.17 -7.48 11.87
N SER A 554 -21.17 -7.52 13.20
CA SER A 554 -20.39 -8.48 13.99
C SER A 554 -20.87 -9.92 13.80
N GLU A 555 -22.19 -10.14 13.73
CA GLU A 555 -22.77 -11.45 13.43
C GLU A 555 -22.42 -11.91 12.01
N ARG A 556 -22.47 -11.02 11.02
CA ARG A 556 -22.00 -11.31 9.64
C ARG A 556 -20.51 -11.60 9.57
N ALA A 557 -19.67 -10.89 10.32
CA ALA A 557 -18.24 -11.14 10.38
C ALA A 557 -17.94 -12.50 11.03
N ALA A 558 -18.63 -12.83 12.13
CA ALA A 558 -18.53 -14.12 12.79
C ALA A 558 -18.98 -15.27 11.88
N LEU A 559 -20.08 -15.09 11.14
CA LEU A 559 -20.55 -16.06 10.15
C LEU A 559 -19.53 -16.28 9.03
N ARG A 560 -18.89 -15.23 8.50
CA ARG A 560 -17.83 -15.37 7.49
C ARG A 560 -16.63 -16.15 8.00
N ILE A 561 -16.19 -15.91 9.24
CA ILE A 561 -15.09 -16.68 9.85
C ILE A 561 -15.51 -18.15 10.01
N ARG A 562 -16.74 -18.40 10.47
CA ARG A 562 -17.31 -19.74 10.61
C ARG A 562 -17.37 -20.49 9.27
N GLU A 563 -17.81 -19.81 8.20
CA GLU A 563 -17.85 -20.37 6.84
C GLU A 563 -16.45 -20.71 6.34
N GLN A 564 -15.46 -19.86 6.60
CA GLN A 564 -14.06 -20.14 6.26
C GLN A 564 -13.48 -21.31 7.05
N GLU A 565 -13.79 -21.43 8.34
CA GLU A 565 -13.41 -22.57 9.17
C GLU A 565 -14.02 -23.88 8.66
N VAL A 566 -15.33 -23.88 8.36
CA VAL A 566 -16.02 -25.04 7.80
C VAL A 566 -15.45 -25.41 6.42
N ALA A 567 -15.15 -24.44 5.57
CA ALA A 567 -14.53 -24.68 4.27
C ALA A 567 -13.12 -25.26 4.40
N ARG A 568 -12.30 -24.77 5.35
CA ARG A 568 -10.97 -25.32 5.65
C ARG A 568 -11.06 -26.75 6.17
N GLU A 569 -11.98 -27.03 7.07
CA GLU A 569 -12.14 -28.36 7.65
C GLU A 569 -12.68 -29.35 6.60
N LYS A 570 -13.61 -28.93 5.74
CA LYS A 570 -14.06 -29.72 4.60
C LYS A 570 -12.91 -30.07 3.65
N ASN A 571 -12.09 -29.08 3.27
CA ASN A 571 -10.93 -29.32 2.42
C ASN A 571 -9.91 -30.26 3.09
N ARG A 572 -9.70 -30.14 4.40
CA ARG A 572 -8.83 -31.03 5.17
C ARG A 572 -9.34 -32.47 5.13
N LEU A 573 -10.63 -32.68 5.39
CA LEU A 573 -11.27 -33.99 5.37
C LEU A 573 -11.27 -34.61 3.96
N GLU A 574 -11.44 -33.81 2.90
CA GLU A 574 -11.32 -34.27 1.52
C GLU A 574 -9.89 -34.75 1.20
N VAL A 575 -8.88 -33.99 1.61
CA VAL A 575 -7.47 -34.36 1.42
C VAL A 575 -7.10 -35.60 2.23
N GLU A 576 -7.56 -35.71 3.47
CA GLU A 576 -7.32 -36.86 4.34
C GLU A 576 -8.05 -38.11 3.84
N GLY A 577 -9.31 -37.98 3.43
CA GLY A 577 -10.09 -39.04 2.80
C GLY A 577 -9.45 -39.55 1.50
N LEU A 578 -8.93 -38.65 0.66
CA LEU A 578 -8.18 -39.02 -0.55
C LEU A 578 -6.87 -39.77 -0.23
N LYS A 579 -6.16 -39.37 0.83
CA LYS A 579 -4.95 -40.06 1.29
C LYS A 579 -5.27 -41.47 1.81
N GLU A 580 -6.25 -41.62 2.68
CA GLU A 580 -6.68 -42.93 3.21
C GLU A 580 -7.23 -43.85 2.12
N TRP A 581 -7.93 -43.29 1.15
CA TRP A 581 -8.43 -44.05 0.02
C TRP A 581 -7.27 -44.54 -0.85
N ARG A 582 -6.28 -43.70 -1.14
CA ARG A 582 -5.07 -44.08 -1.89
C ARG A 582 -4.26 -45.16 -1.18
N THR A 583 -4.12 -45.10 0.14
CA THR A 583 -3.41 -46.13 0.90
C THR A 583 -4.19 -47.45 0.88
N LYS A 584 -5.52 -47.43 1.06
CA LYS A 584 -6.35 -48.64 0.94
C LYS A 584 -6.30 -49.28 -0.45
N VAL A 585 -6.35 -48.47 -1.51
CA VAL A 585 -6.22 -48.97 -2.89
C VAL A 585 -4.85 -49.62 -3.10
N ARG A 586 -3.78 -48.97 -2.66
CA ARG A 586 -2.41 -49.52 -2.75
C ARG A 586 -2.23 -50.80 -1.95
N ASP A 587 -2.76 -50.87 -0.73
CA ASP A 587 -2.72 -52.10 0.09
C ASP A 587 -3.50 -53.24 -0.56
N MET A 588 -4.63 -52.93 -1.22
CA MET A 588 -5.41 -53.90 -1.96
C MET A 588 -4.65 -54.40 -3.20
N GLU A 589 -3.98 -53.51 -3.94
CA GLU A 589 -3.12 -53.89 -5.08
C GLU A 589 -1.98 -54.82 -4.65
N VAL A 590 -1.32 -54.52 -3.51
CA VAL A 590 -0.23 -55.35 -2.97
C VAL A 590 -0.74 -56.74 -2.59
N LYS A 591 -1.88 -56.83 -1.89
CA LYS A 591 -2.51 -58.13 -1.56
C LYS A 591 -2.96 -58.90 -2.80
N LEU A 592 -3.48 -58.20 -3.81
CA LEU A 592 -3.87 -58.83 -5.07
C LEU A 592 -2.66 -59.40 -5.80
N GLN A 593 -1.55 -58.65 -5.85
CA GLN A 593 -0.31 -59.14 -6.45
C GLN A 593 0.24 -60.37 -5.72
N SER A 594 0.16 -60.43 -4.39
CA SER A 594 0.60 -61.62 -3.66
C SER A 594 -0.27 -62.84 -3.98
N LEU A 595 -1.60 -62.67 -4.01
CA LEU A 595 -2.52 -63.76 -4.36
C LEU A 595 -2.31 -64.29 -5.79
N LEU A 596 -2.08 -63.40 -6.76
CA LEU A 596 -1.76 -63.81 -8.13
C LEU A 596 -0.42 -64.56 -8.20
N LYS A 597 0.58 -64.12 -7.43
CA LYS A 597 1.89 -64.79 -7.36
C LYS A 597 1.78 -66.19 -6.75
N ASP A 598 0.98 -66.33 -5.69
CA ASP A 598 0.72 -67.63 -5.05
C ASP A 598 -0.05 -68.57 -6.00
N PHE A 599 -1.02 -68.04 -6.74
CA PHE A 599 -1.74 -68.79 -7.76
C PHE A 599 -0.82 -69.23 -8.91
N GLU A 600 0.06 -68.35 -9.41
CA GLU A 600 1.08 -68.72 -10.40
C GLU A 600 2.01 -69.81 -9.90
N TYR A 601 2.39 -69.76 -8.62
CA TYR A 601 3.24 -70.78 -8.00
C TYR A 601 2.54 -72.15 -7.99
N GLN A 602 1.29 -72.22 -7.52
CA GLN A 602 0.50 -73.46 -7.51
C GLN A 602 0.26 -74.02 -8.91
N MET A 603 0.01 -73.15 -9.90
CA MET A 603 -0.16 -73.58 -11.29
C MET A 603 1.14 -74.11 -11.91
N ARG A 604 2.30 -73.53 -11.58
CA ARG A 604 3.59 -74.09 -12.02
C ARG A 604 3.91 -75.41 -11.34
N GLU A 605 3.55 -75.57 -10.06
CA GLU A 605 3.73 -76.81 -9.32
C GLU A 605 2.88 -77.95 -9.91
N THR A 606 1.61 -77.68 -10.20
CA THR A 606 0.71 -78.66 -10.86
C THR A 606 1.16 -79.02 -12.27
N VAL A 607 1.70 -78.07 -13.05
CA VAL A 607 2.32 -78.37 -14.36
C VAL A 607 3.59 -79.21 -14.21
N ARG A 608 4.38 -79.02 -13.15
CA ARG A 608 5.58 -79.84 -12.86
C ARG A 608 5.25 -81.26 -12.41
N ALA A 609 4.10 -81.49 -11.80
CA ALA A 609 3.65 -82.80 -11.33
C ALA A 609 3.12 -83.74 -12.44
N VAL A 610 3.13 -83.29 -13.71
CA VAL A 610 2.72 -84.09 -14.87
C VAL A 610 3.96 -84.68 -15.56
N ASP A 611 4.07 -86.02 -15.57
CA ASP A 611 5.25 -86.74 -16.07
C ASP A 611 5.36 -86.82 -17.61
N ASP A 612 4.25 -86.62 -18.35
CA ASP A 612 4.25 -86.67 -19.81
C ASP A 612 4.67 -85.30 -20.42
N ARG A 613 5.83 -85.28 -21.08
CA ARG A 613 6.43 -84.08 -21.72
C ARG A 613 5.54 -83.42 -22.76
N ALA A 614 4.75 -84.18 -23.52
CA ALA A 614 3.85 -83.63 -24.55
C ALA A 614 2.60 -82.99 -23.90
N ALA A 615 2.10 -83.60 -22.83
CA ALA A 615 1.01 -83.06 -22.03
C ALA A 615 1.46 -81.80 -21.25
N GLN A 616 2.69 -81.79 -20.73
CA GLN A 616 3.26 -80.70 -19.95
C GLN A 616 3.44 -79.41 -20.78
N GLN A 617 3.89 -79.50 -22.03
CA GLN A 617 4.00 -78.33 -22.91
C GLN A 617 2.63 -77.74 -23.30
N LYS A 618 1.61 -78.58 -23.52
CA LYS A 618 0.23 -78.11 -23.76
C LYS A 618 -0.36 -77.48 -22.51
N LEU A 619 -0.24 -78.13 -21.35
CA LEU A 619 -0.73 -77.60 -20.07
C LEU A 619 -0.03 -76.29 -19.69
N SER A 620 1.28 -76.15 -19.93
CA SER A 620 2.03 -74.92 -19.67
C SER A 620 1.51 -73.75 -20.51
N LYS A 621 1.28 -73.96 -21.82
CA LYS A 621 0.72 -72.92 -22.70
C LYS A 621 -0.72 -72.56 -22.34
N ASP A 622 -1.52 -73.54 -21.93
CA ASP A 622 -2.90 -73.28 -21.47
C ASP A 622 -2.95 -72.61 -20.09
N ALA A 623 -2.02 -72.95 -19.18
CA ALA A 623 -1.87 -72.29 -17.89
C ALA A 623 -1.44 -70.82 -18.07
N GLU A 624 -0.44 -70.55 -18.91
CA GLU A 624 -0.02 -69.17 -19.23
C GLU A 624 -1.14 -68.35 -19.86
N ARG A 625 -1.90 -68.93 -20.80
CA ARG A 625 -3.07 -68.26 -21.40
C ARG A 625 -4.18 -67.99 -20.39
N ARG A 626 -4.45 -68.92 -19.48
CA ARG A 626 -5.46 -68.74 -18.41
C ARG A 626 -5.02 -67.69 -17.39
N ILE A 627 -3.74 -67.68 -17.01
CA ILE A 627 -3.17 -66.65 -16.11
C ILE A 627 -3.25 -65.28 -16.77
N ALA A 628 -2.89 -65.16 -18.05
CA ALA A 628 -3.00 -63.90 -18.79
C ALA A 628 -4.47 -63.44 -18.93
N LYS A 629 -5.40 -64.36 -19.16
CA LYS A 629 -6.83 -64.08 -19.24
C LYS A 629 -7.40 -63.63 -17.89
N LEU A 630 -7.11 -64.35 -16.81
CA LEU A 630 -7.49 -63.97 -15.44
C LEU A 630 -6.93 -62.60 -15.07
N ARG A 631 -5.64 -62.34 -15.33
CA ARG A 631 -5.02 -61.04 -15.03
C ARG A 631 -5.69 -59.87 -15.76
N ARG A 632 -6.14 -60.10 -17.00
CA ARG A 632 -6.87 -59.12 -17.80
C ARG A 632 -8.30 -58.90 -17.29
N GLU A 633 -9.05 -59.98 -17.07
CA GLU A 633 -10.43 -59.93 -16.53
C GLU A 633 -10.47 -59.29 -15.14
N PHE A 634 -9.50 -59.59 -14.27
CA PHE A 634 -9.40 -58.97 -12.95
C PHE A 634 -8.93 -57.52 -12.99
N SER A 635 -8.02 -57.13 -13.89
CA SER A 635 -7.64 -55.71 -14.05
C SER A 635 -8.80 -54.88 -14.57
N GLU A 636 -9.64 -55.43 -15.45
CA GLU A 636 -10.86 -54.79 -15.93
C GLU A 636 -11.94 -54.71 -14.81
N GLN A 637 -12.09 -55.74 -13.97
CA GLN A 637 -12.97 -55.73 -12.80
C GLN A 637 -12.49 -54.80 -11.66
N PHE A 638 -11.18 -54.72 -11.44
CA PHE A 638 -10.59 -53.83 -10.45
C PHE A 638 -10.69 -52.37 -10.90
N ASN A 639 -10.35 -52.07 -12.15
CA ASN A 639 -10.53 -50.73 -12.69
C ASN A 639 -12.01 -50.31 -12.70
N SER A 640 -12.94 -51.21 -13.04
CA SER A 640 -14.37 -50.88 -12.99
C SER A 640 -14.90 -50.68 -11.56
N SER A 641 -14.45 -51.45 -10.57
CA SER A 641 -14.85 -51.26 -9.16
C SER A 641 -14.21 -50.03 -8.50
N VAL A 642 -12.96 -49.71 -8.85
CA VAL A 642 -12.27 -48.48 -8.41
C VAL A 642 -12.90 -47.23 -9.04
N VAL A 643 -13.31 -47.31 -10.31
CA VAL A 643 -14.03 -46.21 -11.00
C VAL A 643 -15.47 -46.08 -10.50
N ALA A 644 -16.19 -47.19 -10.26
CA ALA A 644 -17.56 -47.17 -9.73
C ALA A 644 -17.66 -46.54 -8.32
N ALA A 645 -16.64 -46.74 -7.49
CA ALA A 645 -16.55 -46.11 -6.16
C ALA A 645 -16.31 -44.59 -6.22
N HIS A 646 -15.77 -44.07 -7.32
CA HIS A 646 -15.48 -42.63 -7.50
C HIS A 646 -16.66 -41.87 -8.11
N THR A 647 -17.55 -42.54 -8.85
CA THR A 647 -18.69 -41.89 -9.53
C THR A 647 -20.01 -41.96 -8.74
N GLY A 648 -20.03 -42.59 -7.56
CA GLY A 648 -21.21 -42.65 -6.69
C GLY A 648 -22.41 -43.39 -7.31
N ALA A 649 -22.16 -44.29 -8.26
CA ALA A 649 -23.20 -45.06 -8.91
C ALA A 649 -23.32 -46.42 -8.22
N ASP A 650 -24.19 -46.50 -7.21
CA ASP A 650 -24.90 -47.75 -6.92
C ASP A 650 -26.18 -47.47 -6.14
N ARG A 651 -27.31 -47.73 -6.81
CA ARG A 651 -28.49 -48.39 -6.21
C ARG A 651 -29.46 -48.83 -7.30
N GLY A 652 -29.28 -50.10 -7.70
CA GLY A 652 -30.35 -51.00 -8.14
C GLY A 652 -30.84 -50.83 -9.58
N ASP A 653 -30.17 -51.46 -10.54
CA ASP A 653 -30.88 -52.05 -11.68
C ASP A 653 -30.08 -53.21 -12.31
N SER A 654 -30.73 -54.34 -12.55
CA SER A 654 -30.10 -55.57 -13.03
C SER A 654 -29.97 -55.65 -14.56
N HIS A 655 -30.09 -54.53 -15.28
CA HIS A 655 -30.09 -54.46 -16.75
C HIS A 655 -29.31 -53.29 -17.38
N ALA A 656 -28.36 -52.66 -16.67
CA ALA A 656 -27.62 -51.51 -17.20
C ALA A 656 -26.61 -51.88 -18.33
N GLN A 657 -27.08 -51.97 -19.57
CA GLN A 657 -26.28 -51.65 -20.76
C GLN A 657 -26.54 -50.18 -21.12
N PRO A 658 -25.53 -49.42 -21.61
CA PRO A 658 -25.76 -48.07 -22.08
C PRO A 658 -26.60 -48.10 -23.36
N HIS A 659 -27.91 -47.94 -23.23
CA HIS A 659 -28.78 -47.71 -24.37
C HIS A 659 -28.64 -46.25 -24.80
N ILE A 660 -27.78 -46.01 -25.79
CA ILE A 660 -27.81 -44.77 -26.57
C ILE A 660 -29.21 -44.69 -27.19
N VAL A 661 -29.99 -43.68 -26.78
CA VAL A 661 -31.34 -43.50 -27.28
C VAL A 661 -31.26 -43.11 -28.76
N LYS A 662 -31.60 -44.04 -29.65
CA LYS A 662 -31.40 -43.91 -31.11
C LYS A 662 -32.33 -42.89 -31.78
N HIS A 663 -33.39 -42.43 -31.12
CA HIS A 663 -34.30 -41.41 -31.65
C HIS A 663 -34.82 -40.49 -30.53
N VAL A 664 -34.67 -39.18 -30.73
CA VAL A 664 -35.23 -38.11 -29.90
C VAL A 664 -35.89 -37.13 -30.85
N ALA A 665 -37.21 -36.93 -30.75
CA ALA A 665 -37.95 -36.01 -31.61
C ALA A 665 -38.49 -34.81 -30.80
N ALA A 666 -38.80 -33.72 -31.50
CA ALA A 666 -39.49 -32.58 -30.91
C ALA A 666 -40.87 -33.03 -30.36
N GLY A 667 -41.13 -32.75 -29.08
CA GLY A 667 -42.34 -33.15 -28.35
C GLY A 667 -42.15 -34.28 -27.35
N ASP A 668 -41.01 -34.98 -27.37
CA ASP A 668 -40.73 -36.08 -26.44
C ASP A 668 -40.39 -35.57 -25.02
N SER A 669 -40.93 -36.23 -23.99
CA SER A 669 -40.52 -36.02 -22.59
C SER A 669 -39.27 -36.83 -22.29
N VAL A 670 -38.17 -36.13 -22.01
CA VAL A 670 -36.84 -36.69 -21.75
C VAL A 670 -36.38 -36.41 -20.33
N LYS A 671 -35.77 -37.39 -19.67
CA LYS A 671 -35.16 -37.19 -18.35
C LYS A 671 -33.69 -36.82 -18.51
N LEU A 672 -33.25 -35.73 -17.91
CA LEU A 672 -31.86 -35.25 -18.03
C LEU A 672 -30.98 -35.82 -16.91
N LYS A 673 -29.77 -36.27 -17.24
CA LYS A 673 -28.81 -36.83 -16.27
C LYS A 673 -28.27 -35.75 -15.35
N SER A 674 -27.85 -34.61 -15.90
CA SER A 674 -27.27 -33.47 -15.17
C SER A 674 -28.16 -32.90 -14.05
N LEU A 675 -29.48 -32.89 -14.27
CA LEU A 675 -30.44 -32.24 -13.37
C LEU A 675 -31.40 -33.21 -12.68
N GLY A 676 -31.44 -34.48 -13.09
CA GLY A 676 -32.34 -35.51 -12.55
C GLY A 676 -33.83 -35.24 -12.78
N LYS A 677 -34.20 -34.21 -13.55
CA LYS A 677 -35.58 -33.78 -13.83
C LYS A 677 -36.02 -34.11 -15.26
N THR A 678 -37.33 -34.24 -15.44
CA THR A 678 -37.96 -34.44 -16.75
C THR A 678 -38.12 -33.11 -17.48
N ALA A 679 -37.72 -33.07 -18.73
CA ALA A 679 -37.79 -31.94 -19.65
C ALA A 679 -38.54 -32.37 -20.92
N VAL A 680 -39.15 -31.43 -21.63
CA VAL A 680 -39.78 -31.71 -22.94
C VAL A 680 -38.89 -31.16 -24.03
N VAL A 681 -38.57 -31.98 -25.03
CA VAL A 681 -37.79 -31.54 -26.21
C VAL A 681 -38.65 -30.59 -27.03
N GLN A 682 -38.23 -29.33 -27.15
CA GLN A 682 -38.94 -28.33 -27.94
C GLN A 682 -38.57 -28.44 -29.42
N ARG A 683 -37.27 -28.53 -29.72
CA ARG A 683 -36.75 -28.77 -31.07
C ARG A 683 -35.34 -29.33 -31.03
N GLN A 684 -34.97 -30.01 -32.09
CA GLN A 684 -33.58 -30.35 -32.38
C GLN A 684 -32.90 -29.13 -33.00
N VAL A 685 -31.79 -28.69 -32.40
CA VAL A 685 -31.00 -27.56 -32.91
C VAL A 685 -29.87 -28.07 -33.81
N ASP A 686 -29.29 -29.22 -33.46
CA ASP A 686 -28.22 -29.88 -34.21
C ASP A 686 -28.26 -31.42 -33.96
N ASP A 687 -27.45 -32.22 -34.65
CA ASP A 687 -27.45 -33.70 -34.52
C ASP A 687 -27.20 -34.22 -33.10
N ASN A 688 -26.50 -33.41 -32.29
CA ASN A 688 -26.12 -33.75 -30.92
C ASN A 688 -26.60 -32.74 -29.86
N ILE A 689 -27.36 -31.70 -30.25
CA ILE A 689 -27.82 -30.63 -29.32
C ILE A 689 -29.33 -30.42 -29.47
N PHE A 690 -30.04 -30.56 -28.35
CA PHE A 690 -31.50 -30.40 -28.25
C PHE A 690 -31.86 -29.21 -27.37
N GLU A 691 -32.87 -28.45 -27.78
CA GLU A 691 -33.46 -27.41 -26.93
C GLU A 691 -34.61 -28.04 -26.13
N VAL A 692 -34.48 -28.06 -24.80
CA VAL A 692 -35.41 -28.72 -23.88
C VAL A 692 -35.99 -27.70 -22.90
N ALA A 693 -37.25 -27.90 -22.53
CA ALA A 693 -37.96 -27.07 -21.56
C ALA A 693 -38.22 -27.85 -20.26
N ILE A 694 -37.78 -27.29 -19.14
CA ILE A 694 -38.10 -27.79 -17.79
C ILE A 694 -39.05 -26.77 -17.16
N GLY A 695 -40.36 -27.05 -17.21
CA GLY A 695 -41.37 -26.06 -16.83
C GLY A 695 -41.31 -24.83 -17.75
N LEU A 696 -41.04 -23.65 -17.18
CA LEU A 696 -40.94 -22.38 -17.92
C LEU A 696 -39.54 -22.06 -18.44
N MET A 697 -38.50 -22.79 -18.00
CA MET A 697 -37.11 -22.54 -18.38
C MET A 697 -36.71 -23.35 -19.60
N LYS A 698 -36.11 -22.68 -20.60
CA LYS A 698 -35.55 -23.30 -21.80
C LYS A 698 -34.03 -23.36 -21.72
N MET A 699 -33.44 -24.50 -22.08
CA MET A 699 -31.99 -24.66 -22.13
C MET A 699 -31.58 -25.61 -23.24
N ARG A 700 -30.30 -25.53 -23.64
CA ARG A 700 -29.71 -26.43 -24.63
C ARG A 700 -28.95 -27.55 -23.93
N VAL A 701 -29.25 -28.79 -24.28
CA VAL A 701 -28.65 -29.99 -23.70
C VAL A 701 -28.05 -30.86 -24.80
N ASN A 702 -26.96 -31.54 -24.48
CA ASN A 702 -26.35 -32.49 -25.38
C ASN A 702 -27.11 -33.83 -25.34
N ARG A 703 -27.15 -34.57 -26.45
CA ARG A 703 -27.80 -35.88 -26.56
C ARG A 703 -27.33 -36.88 -25.50
N GLU A 704 -26.05 -36.82 -25.11
CA GLU A 704 -25.47 -37.70 -24.09
C GLU A 704 -26.02 -37.45 -22.67
N ASP A 705 -26.55 -36.25 -22.43
CA ASP A 705 -27.16 -35.83 -21.16
C ASP A 705 -28.63 -36.26 -21.04
N ILE A 706 -29.20 -36.86 -22.09
CA ILE A 706 -30.54 -37.47 -22.06
C ILE A 706 -30.43 -38.90 -21.54
N ALA A 707 -31.03 -39.15 -20.38
CA ALA A 707 -31.02 -40.45 -19.70
C ALA A 707 -32.04 -41.43 -20.31
N GLU A 708 -33.25 -40.95 -20.59
CA GLU A 708 -34.38 -41.78 -21.03
C GLU A 708 -35.42 -40.93 -21.78
N VAL A 709 -36.01 -41.47 -22.84
CA VAL A 709 -37.20 -40.89 -23.51
C VAL A 709 -38.43 -41.61 -22.95
N VAL A 710 -39.22 -40.89 -22.14
CA VAL A 710 -40.46 -41.41 -21.56
C VAL A 710 -41.58 -41.19 -22.58
N ARG A 711 -41.87 -42.21 -23.39
CA ARG A 711 -43.09 -42.24 -24.21
C ARG A 711 -44.26 -42.62 -23.33
N ASN A 712 -45.10 -41.64 -22.98
CA ASN A 712 -46.38 -41.93 -22.35
C ASN A 712 -47.44 -42.14 -23.44
N PRO A 713 -48.00 -43.35 -23.61
CA PRO A 713 -49.10 -43.60 -24.52
C PRO A 713 -50.40 -43.26 -23.78
N GLN A 714 -50.72 -41.97 -23.69
CA GLN A 714 -52.09 -41.51 -23.44
C GLN A 714 -52.20 -40.03 -23.80
N THR A 715 -52.77 -39.82 -24.98
CA THR A 715 -53.36 -38.56 -25.44
C THR A 715 -54.19 -37.91 -24.33
N SER A 716 -53.75 -36.75 -23.86
CA SER A 716 -54.59 -35.78 -23.16
C SER A 716 -54.15 -34.41 -23.65
N GLN A 717 -55.01 -33.76 -24.45
CA GLN A 717 -54.80 -32.43 -24.98
C GLN A 717 -54.57 -31.42 -23.84
N PRO A 718 -53.70 -30.40 -24.00
CA PRO A 718 -53.65 -29.30 -23.05
C PRO A 718 -54.97 -28.53 -23.10
N THR A 719 -55.68 -28.50 -21.97
CA THR A 719 -56.85 -27.66 -21.76
C THR A 719 -56.44 -26.19 -21.86
N MET A 720 -56.96 -25.51 -22.86
CA MET A 720 -56.74 -24.08 -23.07
C MET A 720 -57.34 -23.26 -21.93
N SER A 721 -56.68 -22.16 -21.55
CA SER A 721 -57.24 -21.22 -20.57
C SER A 721 -58.55 -20.59 -21.09
N PRO A 722 -59.53 -20.31 -20.22
CA PRO A 722 -60.82 -19.71 -20.60
C PRO A 722 -60.69 -18.39 -21.39
N LEU A 723 -59.62 -17.62 -21.14
CA LEU A 723 -59.29 -16.37 -21.84
C LEU A 723 -58.89 -16.58 -23.31
N GLN A 724 -58.21 -17.67 -23.63
CA GLN A 724 -57.85 -18.00 -25.01
C GLN A 724 -59.04 -18.58 -25.79
N ALA A 725 -59.98 -19.25 -25.10
CA ALA A 725 -61.24 -19.70 -25.70
C ALA A 725 -62.21 -18.54 -26.01
N ALA A 726 -62.22 -17.49 -25.18
CA ALA A 726 -63.04 -16.28 -25.38
C ALA A 726 -62.52 -15.39 -26.53
N ARG A 727 -61.20 -15.21 -26.66
CA ARG A 727 -60.59 -14.44 -27.77
C ARG A 727 -60.84 -15.05 -29.15
N LYS A 728 -60.93 -16.39 -29.26
CA LYS A 728 -61.30 -17.07 -30.50
C LYS A 728 -62.78 -16.92 -30.90
N ARG A 729 -63.65 -16.49 -29.97
CA ARG A 729 -65.07 -16.20 -30.22
C ARG A 729 -65.37 -14.73 -30.52
N GLY A 730 -64.34 -13.90 -30.74
CA GLY A 730 -64.51 -12.53 -31.21
C GLY A 730 -65.00 -11.53 -30.15
N VAL A 731 -64.87 -11.85 -28.86
CA VAL A 731 -65.22 -10.92 -27.77
C VAL A 731 -63.98 -10.14 -27.35
N SER A 732 -63.97 -8.81 -27.57
CA SER A 732 -62.92 -7.91 -27.09
C SER A 732 -63.18 -7.53 -25.64
N ILE A 733 -62.35 -8.03 -24.72
CA ILE A 733 -62.34 -7.60 -23.32
C ILE A 733 -61.04 -6.83 -23.09
N SER A 734 -61.16 -5.54 -22.79
CA SER A 734 -60.05 -4.69 -22.35
C SER A 734 -59.86 -4.84 -20.85
N VAL A 735 -58.84 -5.57 -20.43
CA VAL A 735 -58.33 -5.57 -19.05
C VAL A 735 -57.01 -4.80 -19.07
N ALA A 736 -56.84 -3.89 -18.11
CA ALA A 736 -55.58 -3.21 -17.85
C ALA A 736 -54.45 -4.23 -17.69
N GLU A 737 -53.26 -3.87 -18.17
CA GLU A 737 -52.10 -4.72 -18.37
C GLU A 737 -51.92 -5.86 -17.35
N PRO A 738 -51.60 -7.09 -17.81
CA PRO A 738 -51.30 -8.19 -16.89
C PRO A 738 -50.00 -7.88 -16.14
N ASP A 739 -50.07 -7.68 -14.83
CA ASP A 739 -48.89 -7.66 -13.96
C ASP A 739 -48.11 -8.98 -14.16
N GLU A 740 -46.92 -8.89 -14.74
CA GLU A 740 -46.03 -10.04 -14.97
C GLU A 740 -45.55 -10.71 -13.65
N ASN A 741 -45.89 -10.14 -12.49
CA ASN A 741 -45.60 -10.65 -11.15
C ASN A 741 -46.85 -10.74 -10.27
N MET A 742 -47.91 -11.41 -10.73
CA MET A 742 -49.06 -11.66 -9.86
C MET A 742 -48.72 -12.71 -8.79
N ASN A 743 -48.58 -12.26 -7.54
CA ASN A 743 -48.32 -13.12 -6.40
C ASN A 743 -49.51 -14.05 -6.14
N TRP A 744 -49.24 -15.34 -5.91
CA TRP A 744 -50.24 -16.36 -5.54
C TRP A 744 -50.78 -16.18 -4.11
N GLU A 745 -50.46 -15.05 -3.47
CA GLU A 745 -50.71 -14.76 -2.07
C GLU A 745 -51.31 -13.37 -1.88
N LEU A 746 -52.35 -13.28 -1.04
CA LEU A 746 -52.97 -12.04 -0.60
C LEU A 746 -52.92 -11.93 0.93
N ASN A 747 -52.41 -10.81 1.44
CA ASN A 747 -52.39 -10.51 2.87
C ASN A 747 -53.53 -9.52 3.23
N VAL A 748 -54.42 -9.95 4.11
CA VAL A 748 -55.58 -9.17 4.59
C VAL A 748 -55.54 -8.92 6.11
N ILE A 749 -54.37 -9.07 6.75
CA ILE A 749 -54.19 -8.76 8.18
C ILE A 749 -54.49 -7.27 8.43
N GLY A 750 -55.26 -6.98 9.48
CA GLY A 750 -55.59 -5.62 9.90
C GLY A 750 -56.82 -5.00 9.22
N ARG A 751 -57.50 -5.75 8.33
CA ARG A 751 -58.71 -5.30 7.63
C ARG A 751 -59.99 -5.76 8.32
N ASN A 752 -61.07 -5.02 8.08
CA ASN A 752 -62.41 -5.44 8.49
C ASN A 752 -62.93 -6.60 7.62
N VAL A 753 -63.94 -7.32 8.09
CA VAL A 753 -64.47 -8.51 7.39
C VAL A 753 -64.96 -8.16 5.98
N ASP A 754 -65.73 -7.08 5.84
CA ASP A 754 -66.30 -6.67 4.54
C ASP A 754 -65.19 -6.26 3.55
N GLU A 755 -64.21 -5.48 4.01
CA GLU A 755 -63.05 -5.06 3.19
C GLU A 755 -62.19 -6.25 2.75
N ALA A 756 -61.97 -7.22 3.66
CA ALA A 756 -61.20 -8.41 3.35
C ALA A 756 -61.93 -9.32 2.35
N THR A 757 -63.26 -9.43 2.44
CA THR A 757 -64.06 -10.21 1.48
C THR A 757 -64.03 -9.59 0.08
N ASP A 758 -64.17 -8.28 -0.04
CA ASP A 758 -64.13 -7.57 -1.33
C ASP A 758 -62.77 -7.71 -2.03
N GLU A 759 -61.67 -7.63 -1.27
CA GLU A 759 -60.34 -7.84 -1.85
C GLU A 759 -60.08 -9.27 -2.25
N VAL A 760 -60.50 -10.23 -1.42
CA VAL A 760 -60.41 -11.66 -1.74
C VAL A 760 -61.20 -11.96 -3.01
N GLN A 761 -62.38 -11.35 -3.21
CA GLN A 761 -63.16 -11.50 -4.43
C GLN A 761 -62.40 -11.00 -5.66
N LYS A 762 -61.91 -9.75 -5.64
CA LYS A 762 -61.13 -9.17 -6.75
C LYS A 762 -59.84 -9.94 -7.03
N PHE A 763 -59.27 -10.58 -6.02
CA PHE A 763 -58.07 -11.39 -6.16
C PHE A 763 -58.37 -12.76 -6.76
N LEU A 764 -59.46 -13.43 -6.36
CA LEU A 764 -59.91 -14.70 -6.94
C LEU A 764 -60.23 -14.56 -8.43
N ASP A 765 -60.95 -13.52 -8.82
CA ASP A 765 -61.29 -13.29 -10.24
C ASP A 765 -60.04 -13.10 -11.10
N ARG A 766 -59.07 -12.32 -10.60
CA ARG A 766 -57.79 -12.14 -11.29
C ARG A 766 -56.96 -13.43 -11.35
N ALA A 767 -56.93 -14.20 -10.26
CA ALA A 767 -56.19 -15.46 -10.20
C ALA A 767 -56.81 -16.55 -11.10
N PHE A 768 -58.14 -16.58 -11.21
CA PHE A 768 -58.87 -17.46 -12.11
C PHE A 768 -58.60 -17.10 -13.57
N LEU A 769 -58.61 -15.81 -13.91
CA LEU A 769 -58.24 -15.32 -15.25
C LEU A 769 -56.76 -15.62 -15.58
N ALA A 770 -55.87 -15.50 -14.59
CA ALA A 770 -54.45 -15.84 -14.75
C ALA A 770 -54.18 -17.35 -14.84
N GLY A 771 -55.17 -18.21 -14.60
CA GLY A 771 -55.01 -19.66 -14.67
C GLY A 771 -54.22 -20.25 -13.51
N LEU A 772 -54.22 -19.61 -12.33
CA LEU A 772 -53.52 -20.13 -11.15
C LEU A 772 -54.29 -21.30 -10.53
N PRO A 773 -53.66 -22.47 -10.29
CA PRO A 773 -54.35 -23.64 -9.77
C PRO A 773 -54.73 -23.52 -8.30
N ARG A 774 -54.01 -22.69 -7.53
CA ARG A 774 -54.26 -22.44 -6.11
C ARG A 774 -53.80 -21.04 -5.70
N VAL A 775 -54.46 -20.49 -4.68
CA VAL A 775 -54.13 -19.18 -4.09
C VAL A 775 -54.10 -19.25 -2.57
N ARG A 776 -53.30 -18.39 -1.94
CA ARG A 776 -53.10 -18.30 -0.49
C ARG A 776 -53.63 -16.97 0.05
N ILE A 777 -54.39 -17.01 1.13
CA ILE A 777 -54.95 -15.84 1.78
C ILE A 777 -54.48 -15.82 3.24
N VAL A 778 -53.72 -14.80 3.62
CA VAL A 778 -53.14 -14.61 4.95
C VAL A 778 -54.04 -13.66 5.74
N HIS A 779 -54.68 -14.18 6.80
CA HIS A 779 -55.64 -13.42 7.63
C HIS A 779 -55.21 -13.29 9.11
N GLY A 780 -54.11 -13.94 9.49
CA GLY A 780 -53.51 -13.85 10.83
C GLY A 780 -54.17 -14.79 11.86
N THR A 781 -53.54 -14.96 13.01
CA THR A 781 -53.94 -15.92 14.06
C THR A 781 -54.79 -15.33 15.19
N GLY A 782 -55.37 -14.13 15.01
CA GLY A 782 -56.12 -13.40 16.04
C GLY A 782 -57.39 -14.12 16.56
N MET A 783 -58.47 -13.40 16.90
CA MET A 783 -59.72 -14.01 17.42
C MET A 783 -60.46 -14.93 16.41
N GLY A 784 -59.86 -15.23 15.25
CA GLY A 784 -60.40 -16.17 14.26
C GLY A 784 -61.62 -15.66 13.49
N ILE A 785 -61.95 -14.38 13.60
CA ILE A 785 -63.12 -13.75 12.95
C ILE A 785 -62.92 -13.74 11.42
N LEU A 786 -61.79 -13.21 10.93
CA LEU A 786 -61.45 -13.21 9.51
C LEU A 786 -61.32 -14.64 8.95
N ARG A 787 -60.68 -15.55 9.71
CA ARG A 787 -60.58 -16.98 9.34
C ARG A 787 -61.95 -17.60 9.06
N LYS A 788 -62.90 -17.43 9.99
CA LYS A 788 -64.25 -18.03 9.85
C LYS A 788 -65.02 -17.39 8.70
N ALA A 789 -64.99 -16.06 8.59
CA ALA A 789 -65.71 -15.32 7.55
C ALA A 789 -65.17 -15.65 6.15
N LEU A 790 -63.86 -15.57 5.94
CA LEU A 790 -63.23 -15.84 4.64
C LEU A 790 -63.35 -17.30 4.24
N ARG A 791 -63.25 -18.24 5.17
CA ARG A 791 -63.44 -19.67 4.84
C ARG A 791 -64.88 -19.98 4.44
N ALA A 792 -65.87 -19.41 5.14
CA ALA A 792 -67.27 -19.56 4.78
C ALA A 792 -67.58 -18.91 3.41
N TYR A 793 -66.93 -17.78 3.12
CA TYR A 793 -67.02 -17.10 1.82
C TYR A 793 -66.42 -17.95 0.69
N LEU A 794 -65.17 -18.41 0.84
CA LEU A 794 -64.45 -19.21 -0.15
C LEU A 794 -65.15 -20.54 -0.46
N GLN A 795 -65.74 -21.20 0.54
CA GLN A 795 -66.50 -22.44 0.34
C GLN A 795 -67.78 -22.24 -0.50
N ARG A 796 -68.34 -21.04 -0.54
CA ARG A 796 -69.53 -20.70 -1.34
C ARG A 796 -69.18 -20.11 -2.70
N HIS A 797 -67.91 -19.80 -2.95
CA HIS A 797 -67.51 -19.11 -4.16
C HIS A 797 -67.52 -20.07 -5.37
N PRO A 798 -68.16 -19.70 -6.50
CA PRO A 798 -68.35 -20.60 -7.63
C PRO A 798 -67.03 -21.08 -8.27
N GLN A 799 -65.99 -20.25 -8.24
CA GLN A 799 -64.68 -20.52 -8.84
C GLN A 799 -63.73 -21.36 -7.95
N VAL A 800 -64.08 -21.63 -6.69
CA VAL A 800 -63.24 -22.39 -5.75
C VAL A 800 -63.65 -23.87 -5.75
N ALA A 801 -62.67 -24.76 -5.88
CA ALA A 801 -62.82 -26.21 -5.87
C ALA A 801 -62.76 -26.77 -4.44
N THR A 802 -61.69 -26.45 -3.72
CA THR A 802 -61.45 -26.91 -2.36
C THR A 802 -60.81 -25.80 -1.52
N VAL A 803 -61.02 -25.85 -0.20
CA VAL A 803 -60.43 -24.90 0.76
C VAL A 803 -59.73 -25.69 1.87
N SER A 804 -58.41 -25.53 1.97
CA SER A 804 -57.55 -26.25 2.91
C SER A 804 -56.72 -25.30 3.78
N GLU A 805 -56.20 -25.84 4.88
CA GLU A 805 -55.22 -25.13 5.72
C GLU A 805 -53.81 -25.56 5.31
N PRO A 806 -52.89 -24.60 5.12
CA PRO A 806 -51.51 -24.93 4.79
C PRO A 806 -50.78 -25.57 6.00
N PRO A 807 -49.72 -26.35 5.76
CA PRO A 807 -48.90 -26.93 6.82
C PRO A 807 -48.22 -25.85 7.70
N HIS A 808 -47.73 -26.25 8.89
CA HIS A 808 -47.28 -25.32 9.93
C HIS A 808 -46.11 -24.42 9.51
N ASN A 809 -45.28 -24.89 8.57
CA ASN A 809 -44.18 -24.15 7.95
C ASN A 809 -44.63 -23.07 6.93
N GLU A 810 -45.90 -23.06 6.54
CA GLU A 810 -46.47 -22.15 5.53
C GLU A 810 -47.57 -21.21 6.12
N GLY A 811 -47.58 -21.04 7.44
CA GLY A 811 -48.45 -20.10 8.15
C GLY A 811 -49.64 -20.75 8.89
N GLY A 812 -49.82 -22.07 8.79
CA GLY A 812 -50.77 -22.85 9.59
C GLY A 812 -52.16 -22.20 9.72
N ALA A 813 -52.62 -22.05 10.97
CA ALA A 813 -53.94 -21.51 11.30
C ALA A 813 -54.14 -20.02 10.92
N GLY A 814 -53.08 -19.30 10.55
CA GLY A 814 -53.12 -17.88 10.14
C GLY A 814 -53.29 -17.65 8.64
N ALA A 815 -53.40 -18.72 7.85
CA ALA A 815 -53.60 -18.65 6.41
C ALA A 815 -54.64 -19.69 5.93
N THR A 816 -55.16 -19.48 4.72
CA THR A 816 -56.11 -20.39 4.07
C THR A 816 -55.76 -20.51 2.60
N VAL A 817 -55.71 -21.74 2.09
CA VAL A 817 -55.41 -22.03 0.69
C VAL A 817 -56.71 -22.42 -0.02
N ALA A 818 -56.97 -21.81 -1.16
CA ALA A 818 -58.10 -22.14 -2.02
C ALA A 818 -57.59 -22.68 -3.36
N GLU A 819 -58.04 -23.88 -3.74
CA GLU A 819 -57.81 -24.44 -5.08
C GLU A 819 -58.92 -23.94 -6.02
N LEU A 820 -58.56 -23.52 -7.24
CA LEU A 820 -59.51 -22.97 -8.21
C LEU A 820 -59.98 -24.06 -9.20
N LYS A 821 -61.23 -23.96 -9.65
CA LYS A 821 -61.83 -24.85 -10.67
C LYS A 821 -61.38 -24.45 -12.08
N LEU A 822 -60.11 -24.67 -12.41
CA LEU A 822 -59.56 -24.36 -13.73
C LEU A 822 -60.15 -25.22 -14.85
#